data_AF-A0A8S9MUM8-F1
#
_entry.id   AF-A0A8S9MUM8-F1
#
_cell.length_a   1.000
_cell.length_b   1.000
_cell.length_c   1.000
_cell.angle_alpha   90.00
_cell.angle_beta   90.00
_cell.angle_gamma   90.00
#
_symmetry.space_group_name_H-M   'P 1'
#
loop_
_entity.id
_entity.type
_entity.pdbx_description
1 polymer ?
#
loop_
_entity_poly.entity_id
_entity_poly.type
_entity_poly.pdbx_seq_one_letter_code
_entity_poly.pdbx_strand_id
1 'polypeptide(L)'
;MILNPTRPVWPGFSSSKSLCGDANCMEQLLLHCANAIESNDATLTQQTIWVINNLASSDGDSTQRLASSLLRALISRAATKSPAFSFLSVASASHETLHRFSVIELAVFVDLTPWHRFGFIAANAAILDAVKGYSSVHIVDLSLTHCMQIPTLLDSMATKLINKEQSPPLLKLTVVLSESPPPPLLGISYEELGLKLVSFAATRNVAMEFRIIYSSYSDGLSSLIEQLRLDPLVCNEALVVNCHMMLHYIPNDTLSYSSPSRSLFLKELRDLNPTMVTLIEEDADFTSSNFIARLRSLFNYMWIPYDTADTFLTCGSEQRQWYEADIGWRIDNVVAKEGAERVERLEPKSRWFKRMREADFTGVGFGEAVAREVQTMLEEHAAGWGMKRDVDDSDDVERFVLTWKGHSVVFASAWVPMNRVDGCSHTLTVWPGFSSSKSLCGDANCMEQLLLHCANAIESNDATLTQQTIWVINNLASSDGDSTQRLASSLLRALISRAATKSPAFSFLSVASASHETLHRFSVIELAAFVDLTPWHRFGFIAANAAILDAVKGYSSVHIVDLSLTHCMQIPTLIDSMATKLINKEQSLPLLKLTVVLSESPPPPLLGISYEELGLKLVSFAATRNVAMEFRIIYSSYSDGLSSLIEQLRLDPLACNEALVVNCHMMLHYISHEALSYSSPSRSLFLKELRDLNPTMVTLIEEDADFTSSNFISRFFFGLYYYVALR
;
A
#
# COMPACT_ATOMS: atom_id res chain seq x y z
N MET A 1 -42.03 38.59 -55.06
CA MET A 1 -41.17 39.73 -55.44
C MET A 1 -39.76 39.35 -55.03
N ILE A 2 -38.86 39.24 -56.01
CA ILE A 2 -37.51 38.70 -55.88
C ILE A 2 -36.66 39.63 -55.01
N LEU A 3 -36.09 39.13 -53.92
CA LEU A 3 -34.93 39.74 -53.27
C LEU A 3 -33.93 38.63 -52.92
N ASN A 4 -32.84 38.61 -53.71
CA ASN A 4 -31.57 37.98 -53.37
C ASN A 4 -31.11 38.40 -51.96
N PRO A 5 -30.64 37.47 -51.12
CA PRO A 5 -29.65 37.77 -50.11
C PRO A 5 -28.29 37.28 -50.62
N THR A 6 -27.46 38.23 -51.01
CA THR A 6 -26.01 38.10 -51.12
C THR A 6 -25.44 37.40 -49.88
N ARG A 7 -24.59 36.38 -50.08
CA ARG A 7 -23.75 35.79 -49.02
C ARG A 7 -23.03 36.90 -48.26
N PRO A 8 -23.09 36.97 -46.92
CA PRO A 8 -22.15 37.78 -46.17
C PRO A 8 -20.75 37.18 -46.38
N VAL A 9 -19.86 37.95 -47.01
CA VAL A 9 -18.43 37.65 -47.03
C VAL A 9 -17.88 38.10 -45.68
N TRP A 10 -17.46 37.14 -44.87
CA TRP A 10 -16.77 37.41 -43.60
C TRP A 10 -15.35 37.91 -43.91
N PRO A 11 -14.88 39.02 -43.32
CA PRO A 11 -13.50 39.45 -43.48
C PRO A 11 -12.59 38.46 -42.75
N GLY A 12 -11.90 37.60 -43.50
CA GLY A 12 -10.90 36.67 -42.96
C GLY A 12 -10.75 35.34 -43.71
N PHE A 13 -11.70 34.94 -44.56
CA PHE A 13 -11.61 33.66 -45.28
C PHE A 13 -11.25 33.87 -46.75
N SER A 14 -10.00 33.54 -47.11
CA SER A 14 -9.52 33.46 -48.48
C SER A 14 -10.04 32.19 -49.19
N SER A 15 -10.67 32.42 -50.36
CA SER A 15 -11.02 31.53 -51.48
C SER A 15 -10.87 30.00 -51.33
N SER A 16 -12.04 29.33 -51.34
CA SER A 16 -12.41 28.15 -52.15
C SER A 16 -11.28 27.22 -52.68
N LYS A 17 -10.91 26.22 -51.87
CA LYS A 17 -10.75 24.77 -52.19
C LYS A 17 -10.09 24.05 -50.99
N SER A 18 -10.88 23.70 -49.97
CA SER A 18 -10.61 22.65 -48.94
C SER A 18 -11.54 22.72 -47.70
N LEU A 19 -12.40 23.73 -47.58
CA LEU A 19 -13.13 24.12 -46.35
C LEU A 19 -14.11 23.12 -45.70
N CYS A 20 -14.25 21.88 -46.19
CA CYS A 20 -15.30 20.96 -45.73
C CYS A 20 -14.81 19.65 -45.09
N GLY A 21 -13.51 19.53 -44.76
CA GLY A 21 -12.94 18.33 -44.16
C GLY A 21 -12.03 18.55 -42.94
N ASP A 22 -11.79 19.79 -42.51
CA ASP A 22 -10.91 20.04 -41.37
C ASP A 22 -11.70 19.99 -40.06
N ALA A 23 -11.41 19.00 -39.21
CA ALA A 23 -11.99 18.88 -37.86
C ALA A 23 -11.90 20.18 -37.04
N ASN A 24 -10.83 20.97 -37.25
CA ASN A 24 -10.66 22.29 -36.64
C ASN A 24 -11.75 23.30 -37.08
N CYS A 25 -12.17 23.27 -38.34
CA CYS A 25 -13.28 24.12 -38.82
C CYS A 25 -14.60 23.77 -38.11
N MET A 26 -14.86 22.48 -37.94
CA MET A 26 -16.06 21.99 -37.26
C MET A 26 -16.06 22.37 -35.78
N GLU A 27 -14.92 22.22 -35.10
CA GLU A 27 -14.74 22.67 -33.71
C GLU A 27 -15.09 24.16 -33.56
N GLN A 28 -14.53 25.02 -34.42
CA GLN A 28 -14.80 26.46 -34.36
C GLN A 28 -16.27 26.80 -34.60
N LEU A 29 -16.95 26.10 -35.52
CA LEU A 29 -18.39 26.29 -35.77
C LEU A 29 -19.23 25.92 -34.55
N LEU A 30 -18.94 24.78 -33.91
CA LEU A 30 -19.62 24.34 -32.69
C LEU A 30 -19.39 25.32 -31.54
N LEU A 31 -18.16 25.81 -31.36
CA LEU A 31 -17.84 26.82 -30.36
C LEU A 31 -18.51 28.16 -30.64
N HIS A 32 -18.64 28.55 -31.91
CA HIS A 32 -19.35 29.78 -32.29
C HIS A 32 -20.85 29.68 -31.98
N CYS A 33 -21.48 28.54 -32.28
CA CYS A 33 -22.86 28.24 -31.91
C CYS A 33 -23.06 28.29 -30.39
N ALA A 34 -22.15 27.68 -29.63
CA ALA A 34 -22.17 27.71 -28.17
C ALA A 34 -22.07 29.14 -27.60
N ASN A 35 -21.20 29.98 -28.16
CA ASN A 35 -21.09 31.39 -27.74
C ASN A 35 -22.37 32.19 -28.06
N ALA A 36 -23.01 31.94 -29.20
CA ALA A 36 -24.29 32.56 -29.56
C ALA A 36 -25.40 32.17 -28.56
N ILE A 37 -25.45 30.89 -28.16
CA ILE A 37 -26.37 30.37 -27.14
C ILE A 37 -26.09 31.02 -25.78
N GLU A 38 -24.82 31.11 -25.36
CA GLU A 38 -24.45 31.74 -24.08
C GLU A 38 -24.75 33.25 -24.06
N SER A 39 -24.65 33.92 -25.20
CA SER A 39 -24.96 35.35 -25.35
C SER A 39 -26.44 35.65 -25.59
N ASN A 40 -27.29 34.62 -25.64
CA ASN A 40 -28.72 34.71 -25.96
C ASN A 40 -29.01 35.40 -27.32
N ASP A 41 -28.11 35.26 -28.29
CA ASP A 41 -28.30 35.75 -29.66
C ASP A 41 -29.08 34.71 -30.47
N ALA A 42 -30.40 34.85 -30.48
CA ALA A 42 -31.28 33.89 -31.14
C ALA A 42 -31.06 33.82 -32.66
N THR A 43 -30.75 34.95 -33.30
CA THR A 43 -30.54 34.99 -34.76
C THR A 43 -29.26 34.28 -35.13
N LEU A 44 -28.15 34.58 -34.44
CA LEU A 44 -26.88 33.92 -34.70
C LEU A 44 -26.97 32.43 -34.36
N THR A 45 -27.62 32.07 -33.26
CA THR A 45 -27.85 30.67 -32.86
C THR A 45 -28.59 29.89 -33.95
N GLN A 46 -29.68 30.44 -34.50
CA GLN A 46 -30.42 29.81 -35.61
C GLN A 46 -29.56 29.65 -36.86
N GLN A 47 -28.78 30.67 -37.21
CA GLN A 47 -27.88 30.62 -38.37
C GLN A 47 -26.80 29.55 -38.21
N THR A 48 -26.14 29.49 -37.04
CA THR A 48 -25.09 28.51 -36.78
C THR A 48 -25.64 27.09 -36.68
N ILE A 49 -26.79 26.88 -36.05
CA ILE A 49 -27.47 25.58 -36.03
C ILE A 49 -27.78 25.14 -37.47
N TRP A 50 -28.33 26.03 -38.31
CA TRP A 50 -28.62 25.70 -39.70
C TRP A 50 -27.35 25.31 -40.46
N VAL A 51 -26.25 26.06 -40.31
CA VAL A 51 -24.98 25.72 -40.97
C VAL A 51 -24.48 24.35 -40.51
N ILE A 52 -24.40 24.10 -39.21
CA ILE A 52 -23.90 22.81 -38.68
C ILE A 52 -24.80 21.67 -39.14
N ASN A 53 -26.13 21.83 -39.12
CA ASN A 53 -27.08 20.81 -39.58
C ASN A 53 -26.92 20.43 -41.07
N ASN A 54 -26.41 21.33 -41.90
CA ASN A 54 -26.13 21.04 -43.31
C ASN A 54 -24.74 20.40 -43.54
N LEU A 55 -23.87 20.41 -42.53
CA LEU A 55 -22.52 19.86 -42.60
C LEU A 55 -22.37 18.56 -41.80
N ALA A 56 -23.10 18.42 -40.71
CA ALA A 56 -23.08 17.28 -39.80
C ALA A 56 -24.11 16.23 -40.23
N SER A 57 -23.63 15.06 -40.63
CA SER A 57 -24.45 13.90 -40.98
C SER A 57 -24.32 12.83 -39.89
N SER A 58 -25.45 12.29 -39.42
CA SER A 58 -25.51 11.15 -38.48
C SER A 58 -24.97 9.84 -39.08
N ASP A 59 -24.90 9.74 -40.41
CA ASP A 59 -24.36 8.57 -41.12
C ASP A 59 -23.05 8.88 -41.85
N GLY A 60 -22.50 10.08 -41.64
CA GLY A 60 -21.27 10.55 -42.26
C GLY A 60 -20.01 9.94 -41.64
N ASP A 61 -18.87 10.61 -41.89
CA ASP A 61 -17.60 10.26 -41.24
C ASP A 61 -17.65 10.50 -39.72
N SER A 62 -16.60 10.07 -39.00
CA SER A 62 -16.50 10.19 -37.53
C SER A 62 -16.65 11.64 -37.04
N THR A 63 -16.12 12.63 -37.78
CA THR A 63 -16.21 14.05 -37.41
C THR A 63 -17.61 14.59 -37.63
N GLN A 64 -18.25 14.24 -38.74
CA GLN A 64 -19.63 14.63 -39.04
C GLN A 64 -20.63 14.08 -38.03
N ARG A 65 -20.45 12.82 -37.61
CA ARG A 65 -21.28 12.19 -36.58
C ARG A 65 -21.11 12.83 -35.20
N LEU A 66 -19.87 13.05 -34.77
CA LEU A 66 -19.61 13.77 -33.53
C LEU A 66 -20.26 15.15 -33.54
N ALA A 67 -20.13 15.88 -34.66
CA ALA A 67 -20.76 17.19 -34.82
C ALA A 67 -22.28 17.11 -34.77
N SER A 68 -22.88 16.05 -35.31
CA SER A 68 -24.33 15.80 -35.26
C SER A 68 -24.80 15.61 -33.81
N SER A 69 -24.10 14.78 -33.04
CA SER A 69 -24.40 14.54 -31.62
C SER A 69 -24.23 15.79 -30.76
N LEU A 70 -23.14 16.55 -30.98
CA LEU A 70 -22.91 17.81 -30.28
C LEU A 70 -23.95 18.88 -30.66
N LEU A 71 -24.36 18.93 -31.93
CA LEU A 71 -25.42 19.82 -32.38
C LEU A 71 -26.74 19.49 -31.68
N ARG A 72 -27.12 18.21 -31.59
CA ARG A 72 -28.32 17.77 -30.87
C ARG A 72 -28.29 18.25 -29.41
N ALA A 73 -27.16 18.06 -28.73
CA ALA A 73 -27.00 18.51 -27.36
C ALA A 73 -27.01 20.05 -27.21
N LEU A 74 -26.44 20.78 -28.17
CA LEU A 74 -26.51 22.25 -28.22
C LEU A 74 -27.95 22.75 -28.42
N ILE A 75 -28.75 22.07 -29.25
CA ILE A 75 -30.17 22.39 -29.43
C ILE A 75 -30.93 22.16 -28.11
N SER A 76 -30.69 21.03 -27.41
CA SER A 76 -31.24 20.78 -26.08
C SER A 76 -30.87 21.90 -25.09
N ARG A 77 -29.61 22.33 -25.06
CA ARG A 77 -29.16 23.46 -24.23
C ARG A 77 -29.83 24.78 -24.62
N ALA A 78 -29.98 25.06 -25.92
CA ALA A 78 -30.63 26.27 -26.39
C ALA A 78 -32.10 26.33 -25.93
N ALA A 79 -32.80 25.19 -25.92
CA ALA A 79 -34.17 25.08 -25.45
C ALA A 79 -34.35 25.33 -23.95
N THR A 80 -33.34 25.02 -23.11
CA THR A 80 -33.40 25.35 -21.67
C THR A 80 -33.18 26.83 -21.41
N LYS A 81 -32.47 27.54 -22.30
CA LYS A 81 -32.23 28.98 -22.19
C LYS A 81 -33.34 29.84 -22.81
N SER A 82 -33.95 29.37 -23.89
CA SER A 82 -34.99 30.10 -24.60
C SER A 82 -36.08 29.16 -25.15
N PRO A 83 -37.36 29.40 -24.80
CA PRO A 83 -38.48 28.62 -25.33
C PRO A 83 -38.60 28.63 -26.87
N ALA A 84 -37.98 29.61 -27.54
CA ALA A 84 -37.97 29.70 -29.00
C ALA A 84 -37.31 28.48 -29.67
N PHE A 85 -36.44 27.76 -28.96
CA PHE A 85 -35.75 26.58 -29.45
C PHE A 85 -36.40 25.26 -29.00
N SER A 86 -37.47 25.29 -28.19
CA SER A 86 -38.12 24.07 -27.70
C SER A 86 -38.67 23.19 -28.83
N PHE A 87 -39.23 23.78 -29.89
CA PHE A 87 -39.68 23.02 -31.06
C PHE A 87 -38.52 22.30 -31.75
N LEU A 88 -37.35 22.95 -31.86
CA LEU A 88 -36.16 22.34 -32.45
C LEU A 88 -35.65 21.19 -31.58
N SER A 89 -35.69 21.33 -30.25
CA SER A 89 -35.31 20.26 -29.33
C SER A 89 -36.23 19.05 -29.43
N VAL A 90 -37.55 19.26 -29.56
CA VAL A 90 -38.50 18.16 -29.82
C VAL A 90 -38.24 17.51 -31.18
N ALA A 91 -37.94 18.30 -32.21
CA ALA A 91 -37.64 17.77 -33.55
C ALA A 91 -36.28 17.05 -33.62
N SER A 92 -35.29 17.46 -32.82
CA SER A 92 -33.97 16.83 -32.72
C SER A 92 -33.93 15.69 -31.71
N ALA A 93 -34.97 15.52 -30.89
CA ALA A 93 -35.15 14.36 -30.05
C ALA A 93 -35.52 13.17 -30.95
N SER A 94 -34.55 12.65 -31.70
CA SER A 94 -34.58 11.24 -32.03
C SER A 94 -34.66 10.50 -30.69
N HIS A 95 -35.69 9.69 -30.50
CA HIS A 95 -35.72 8.73 -29.40
C HIS A 95 -34.63 7.68 -29.68
N GLU A 96 -33.36 8.04 -29.51
CA GLU A 96 -32.27 7.08 -29.34
C GLU A 96 -32.53 6.42 -27.99
N THR A 97 -33.42 5.43 -28.01
CA THR A 97 -33.71 4.61 -26.85
C THR A 97 -32.44 3.87 -26.50
N LEU A 98 -31.89 4.17 -25.31
CA LEU A 98 -30.74 3.46 -24.79
C LEU A 98 -31.02 1.95 -24.81
N HIS A 99 -30.12 1.20 -25.44
CA HIS A 99 -30.28 -0.24 -25.57
C HIS A 99 -30.12 -0.91 -24.21
N ARG A 100 -30.96 -1.89 -23.94
CA ARG A 100 -30.84 -2.74 -22.74
C ARG A 100 -30.20 -4.05 -23.16
N PHE A 101 -28.91 -4.17 -22.92
CA PHE A 101 -28.12 -5.34 -23.29
C PHE A 101 -28.52 -6.55 -22.44
N SER A 102 -28.60 -7.72 -23.08
CA SER A 102 -28.44 -8.99 -22.36
C SER A 102 -26.99 -9.14 -21.89
N VAL A 103 -26.76 -10.07 -20.95
CA VAL A 103 -25.40 -10.35 -20.42
C VAL A 103 -24.42 -10.71 -21.55
N ILE A 104 -24.87 -11.49 -22.55
CA ILE A 104 -24.02 -11.93 -23.66
C ILE A 104 -23.73 -10.76 -24.60
N GLU A 105 -24.74 -9.96 -24.95
CA GLU A 105 -24.53 -8.79 -25.81
C GLU A 105 -23.61 -7.77 -25.14
N LEU A 106 -23.75 -7.53 -23.84
CA LEU A 106 -22.87 -6.63 -23.10
C LEU A 106 -21.43 -7.15 -23.05
N ALA A 107 -21.23 -8.45 -22.83
CA ALA A 107 -19.90 -9.06 -22.86
C ALA A 107 -19.24 -8.86 -24.24
N VAL A 108 -19.98 -9.14 -25.33
CA VAL A 108 -19.50 -8.90 -26.70
C VAL A 108 -19.19 -7.42 -26.91
N PHE A 109 -20.03 -6.52 -26.42
CA PHE A 109 -19.85 -5.07 -26.54
C PHE A 109 -18.59 -4.59 -25.82
N VAL A 110 -18.35 -5.08 -24.60
CA VAL A 110 -17.14 -4.83 -23.82
C VAL A 110 -15.88 -5.35 -24.52
N ASP A 111 -15.98 -6.44 -25.27
CA ASP A 111 -14.88 -7.05 -26.01
C ASP A 111 -14.62 -6.41 -27.40
N LEU A 112 -15.49 -5.52 -27.89
CA LEU A 112 -15.29 -4.86 -29.19
C LEU A 112 -14.02 -3.99 -29.22
N THR A 113 -13.66 -3.41 -28.09
CA THR A 113 -12.50 -2.52 -27.95
C THR A 113 -11.73 -2.83 -26.68
N PRO A 114 -10.42 -2.51 -26.63
CA PRO A 114 -9.63 -2.72 -25.43
C PRO A 114 -10.01 -1.75 -24.28
N TRP A 115 -10.97 -0.85 -24.49
CA TRP A 115 -11.32 0.25 -23.57
C TRP A 115 -11.57 -0.22 -22.14
N HIS A 116 -12.33 -1.31 -21.98
CA HIS A 116 -12.64 -1.91 -20.69
C HIS A 116 -11.69 -3.07 -20.34
N ARG A 117 -11.35 -3.94 -21.31
CA ARG A 117 -10.43 -5.07 -21.09
C ARG A 117 -9.07 -4.62 -20.55
N PHE A 118 -8.56 -3.47 -21.01
CA PHE A 118 -7.35 -2.84 -20.47
C PHE A 118 -7.43 -2.65 -18.95
N GLY A 119 -8.52 -2.04 -18.48
CA GLY A 119 -8.78 -1.80 -17.07
C GLY A 119 -8.93 -3.09 -16.29
N PHE A 120 -9.65 -4.07 -16.85
CA PHE A 120 -9.87 -5.37 -16.22
C PHE A 120 -8.57 -6.14 -15.99
N ILE A 121 -7.68 -6.19 -16.98
CA ILE A 121 -6.38 -6.88 -16.85
C ILE A 121 -5.53 -6.23 -15.75
N ALA A 122 -5.39 -4.91 -15.80
CA ALA A 122 -4.61 -4.16 -14.81
C ALA A 122 -5.18 -4.32 -13.39
N ALA A 123 -6.50 -4.13 -13.23
CA ALA A 123 -7.19 -4.28 -11.96
C ALA A 123 -7.09 -5.71 -11.43
N ASN A 124 -7.42 -6.72 -12.24
CA ASN A 124 -7.38 -8.11 -11.83
C ASN A 124 -5.97 -8.52 -11.38
N ALA A 125 -4.93 -8.11 -12.10
CA ALA A 125 -3.56 -8.39 -11.69
C ALA A 125 -3.23 -7.80 -10.32
N ALA A 126 -3.55 -6.51 -10.11
CA ALA A 126 -3.32 -5.84 -8.82
C ALA A 126 -4.13 -6.49 -7.68
N ILE A 127 -5.40 -6.82 -7.93
CA ILE A 127 -6.29 -7.49 -6.98
C ILE A 127 -5.72 -8.86 -6.62
N LEU A 128 -5.36 -9.68 -7.61
CA LEU A 128 -4.81 -11.02 -7.39
C LEU A 128 -3.52 -10.98 -6.57
N ASP A 129 -2.68 -9.98 -6.78
CA ASP A 129 -1.46 -9.79 -6.00
C ASP A 129 -1.77 -9.35 -4.56
N ALA A 130 -2.74 -8.46 -4.36
CA ALA A 130 -3.11 -7.94 -3.05
C ALA A 130 -3.82 -8.96 -2.14
N VAL A 131 -4.55 -9.90 -2.73
CA VAL A 131 -5.39 -10.86 -1.99
C VAL A 131 -4.70 -12.21 -1.72
N LYS A 132 -3.42 -12.36 -2.07
CA LYS A 132 -2.66 -13.58 -1.80
C LYS A 132 -2.61 -13.86 -0.29
N GLY A 133 -2.93 -15.10 0.09
CA GLY A 133 -2.87 -15.56 1.47
C GLY A 133 -4.11 -15.27 2.33
N TYR A 134 -5.05 -14.47 1.81
CA TYR A 134 -6.36 -14.30 2.43
C TYR A 134 -7.25 -15.51 2.14
N SER A 135 -8.11 -15.89 3.09
CA SER A 135 -9.07 -16.99 2.91
C SER A 135 -10.46 -16.49 2.52
N SER A 136 -10.71 -15.19 2.66
CA SER A 136 -11.90 -14.51 2.16
C SER A 136 -11.48 -13.21 1.46
N VAL A 137 -12.15 -12.88 0.37
CA VAL A 137 -11.93 -11.66 -0.40
C VAL A 137 -13.26 -10.98 -0.59
N HIS A 138 -13.40 -9.77 -0.05
CA HIS A 138 -14.54 -8.90 -0.25
C HIS A 138 -14.22 -7.86 -1.29
N ILE A 139 -14.85 -7.98 -2.46
CA ILE A 139 -14.74 -6.99 -3.52
C ILE A 139 -15.99 -6.13 -3.52
N VAL A 140 -15.81 -4.83 -3.35
CA VAL A 140 -16.82 -3.81 -3.62
C VAL A 140 -16.61 -3.33 -5.05
N ASP A 141 -17.47 -3.75 -5.97
CA ASP A 141 -17.39 -3.42 -7.39
C ASP A 141 -18.24 -2.18 -7.71
N LEU A 142 -17.56 -1.08 -8.03
CA LEU A 142 -18.12 0.17 -8.50
C LEU A 142 -17.80 0.30 -9.99
N SER A 143 -18.58 -0.40 -10.82
CA SER A 143 -18.34 -0.49 -12.26
C SER A 143 -19.54 -0.11 -13.11
N LEU A 144 -19.28 0.52 -14.27
CA LEU A 144 -20.30 0.77 -15.30
C LEU A 144 -20.67 -0.49 -16.09
N THR A 145 -19.76 -1.46 -16.15
CA THR A 145 -19.87 -2.63 -17.02
C THR A 145 -20.55 -3.81 -16.33
N HIS A 146 -21.43 -3.58 -15.34
CA HIS A 146 -22.25 -4.61 -14.70
C HIS A 146 -21.53 -5.93 -14.38
N CYS A 147 -20.38 -5.85 -13.68
CA CYS A 147 -19.57 -7.00 -13.26
C CYS A 147 -18.97 -7.87 -14.39
N MET A 148 -18.91 -7.40 -15.65
CA MET A 148 -18.28 -8.15 -16.74
C MET A 148 -16.78 -8.44 -16.53
N GLN A 149 -16.13 -7.73 -15.62
CA GLN A 149 -14.77 -8.03 -15.16
C GLN A 149 -14.69 -9.36 -14.37
N ILE A 150 -15.72 -9.66 -13.56
CA ILE A 150 -15.69 -10.70 -12.52
C ILE A 150 -15.43 -12.11 -13.06
N PRO A 151 -16.02 -12.56 -14.20
CA PRO A 151 -15.70 -13.88 -14.76
C PRO A 151 -14.20 -14.10 -15.03
N THR A 152 -13.50 -13.09 -15.57
CA THR A 152 -12.06 -13.18 -15.83
C THR A 152 -11.22 -13.17 -14.55
N LEU A 153 -11.70 -12.47 -13.51
CA LEU A 153 -11.09 -12.50 -12.19
C LEU A 153 -11.26 -13.86 -11.53
N LEU A 154 -12.47 -14.45 -11.58
CA LEU A 154 -12.75 -15.79 -11.06
C LEU A 154 -11.86 -16.85 -11.70
N ASP A 155 -11.69 -16.81 -13.03
CA ASP A 155 -10.77 -17.71 -13.75
C ASP A 155 -9.32 -17.54 -13.28
N SER A 156 -8.90 -16.30 -13.07
CA SER A 156 -7.56 -15.99 -12.59
C SER A 156 -7.36 -16.40 -11.13
N MET A 157 -8.36 -16.23 -10.26
CA MET A 157 -8.34 -16.70 -8.87
C MET A 157 -8.25 -18.22 -8.82
N ALA A 158 -9.07 -18.91 -9.62
CA ALA A 158 -9.08 -20.37 -9.70
C ALA A 158 -7.78 -20.96 -10.26
N THR A 159 -6.98 -20.21 -11.02
CA THR A 159 -5.73 -20.73 -11.59
C THR A 159 -4.49 -20.28 -10.83
N LYS A 160 -4.46 -19.04 -10.34
CA LYS A 160 -3.28 -18.41 -9.74
C LYS A 160 -3.29 -18.43 -8.20
N LEU A 161 -4.44 -18.57 -7.55
CA LEU A 161 -4.53 -18.61 -6.08
C LEU A 161 -4.68 -20.02 -5.51
N ILE A 162 -4.78 -21.06 -6.35
CA ILE A 162 -4.73 -22.45 -5.90
C ILE A 162 -3.30 -22.81 -5.52
N ASN A 163 -3.08 -23.09 -4.23
CA ASN A 163 -1.90 -23.77 -3.75
C ASN A 163 -2.22 -25.26 -3.54
N LYS A 164 -1.22 -26.15 -3.68
CA LYS A 164 -1.38 -27.62 -3.65
C LYS A 164 -2.11 -28.20 -2.41
N GLU A 165 -2.38 -27.39 -1.39
CA GLU A 165 -3.00 -27.79 -0.13
C GLU A 165 -4.28 -26.99 0.25
N GLN A 166 -4.72 -25.99 -0.53
CA GLN A 166 -5.89 -25.14 -0.19
C GLN A 166 -6.74 -24.75 -1.41
N SER A 167 -8.07 -24.68 -1.20
CA SER A 167 -9.05 -24.17 -2.18
C SER A 167 -8.92 -22.65 -2.39
N PRO A 168 -9.38 -22.10 -3.54
CA PRO A 168 -9.48 -20.66 -3.72
C PRO A 168 -10.22 -19.97 -2.56
N PRO A 169 -9.92 -18.70 -2.24
CA PRO A 169 -10.61 -17.98 -1.18
C PRO A 169 -12.10 -17.79 -1.51
N LEU A 170 -12.92 -17.66 -0.47
CA LEU A 170 -14.31 -17.24 -0.60
C LEU A 170 -14.34 -15.83 -1.21
N LEU A 171 -15.08 -15.63 -2.30
CA LEU A 171 -15.30 -14.31 -2.88
C LEU A 171 -16.64 -13.75 -2.43
N LYS A 172 -16.64 -12.67 -1.65
CA LYS A 172 -17.84 -11.86 -1.40
C LYS A 172 -17.83 -10.68 -2.37
N LEU A 173 -18.77 -10.67 -3.31
CA LEU A 173 -18.93 -9.56 -4.25
C LEU A 173 -20.08 -8.67 -3.81
N THR A 174 -19.78 -7.41 -3.54
CA THR A 174 -20.75 -6.35 -3.27
C THR A 174 -20.83 -5.41 -4.45
N VAL A 175 -22.04 -5.16 -4.94
CA VAL A 175 -22.30 -4.26 -6.06
C VAL A 175 -23.25 -3.15 -5.64
N VAL A 176 -23.08 -1.97 -6.22
CA VAL A 176 -23.97 -0.84 -5.99
C VAL A 176 -25.04 -0.77 -7.06
N LEU A 177 -26.29 -0.64 -6.63
CA LEU A 177 -27.43 -0.37 -7.50
C LEU A 177 -27.97 1.04 -7.24
N SER A 178 -27.98 1.87 -8.29
CA SER A 178 -28.58 3.21 -8.29
C SER A 178 -29.92 3.18 -9.04
N GLU A 179 -30.85 4.05 -8.67
CA GLU A 179 -32.17 4.18 -9.31
C GLU A 179 -32.08 4.54 -10.81
N SER A 180 -31.07 5.32 -11.20
CA SER A 180 -30.84 5.75 -12.57
C SER A 180 -29.37 5.52 -12.95
N PRO A 181 -29.02 4.28 -13.34
CA PRO A 181 -27.66 3.96 -13.74
C PRO A 181 -27.36 4.63 -15.10
N PRO A 182 -26.14 5.18 -15.27
CA PRO A 182 -25.66 5.60 -16.59
C PRO A 182 -25.53 4.38 -17.54
N PRO A 183 -25.57 4.60 -18.86
CA PRO A 183 -25.37 3.53 -19.85
C PRO A 183 -23.94 2.95 -19.77
N PRO A 184 -23.71 1.71 -20.26
CA PRO A 184 -24.68 0.82 -20.91
C PRO A 184 -25.73 0.28 -19.92
N LEU A 185 -26.94 -0.04 -20.40
CA LEU A 185 -28.00 -0.56 -19.53
C LEU A 185 -28.10 -2.09 -19.61
N LEU A 186 -28.25 -2.76 -18.47
CA LEU A 186 -28.52 -4.20 -18.42
C LEU A 186 -30.04 -4.50 -18.47
N GLY A 187 -30.40 -5.53 -19.23
CA GLY A 187 -31.76 -6.02 -19.40
C GLY A 187 -32.26 -6.99 -18.32
N ILE A 188 -31.37 -7.52 -17.47
CA ILE A 188 -31.71 -8.42 -16.37
C ILE A 188 -31.58 -7.72 -15.01
N SER A 189 -32.21 -8.27 -13.97
CA SER A 189 -32.04 -7.77 -12.61
C SER A 189 -30.68 -8.17 -12.04
N TYR A 190 -30.20 -7.41 -11.05
CA TYR A 190 -28.94 -7.70 -10.39
C TYR A 190 -29.00 -8.99 -9.55
N GLU A 191 -30.17 -9.40 -9.09
CA GLU A 191 -30.38 -10.70 -8.44
C GLU A 191 -30.17 -11.84 -9.44
N GLU A 192 -30.71 -11.73 -10.65
CA GLU A 192 -30.47 -12.75 -11.70
C GLU A 192 -28.99 -12.78 -12.12
N LEU A 193 -28.36 -11.60 -12.26
CA LEU A 193 -26.93 -11.49 -12.55
C LEU A 193 -26.08 -12.17 -11.45
N GLY A 194 -26.40 -11.90 -10.18
CA GLY A 194 -25.74 -12.51 -9.03
C GLY A 194 -25.84 -14.03 -9.04
N LEU A 195 -27.02 -14.58 -9.31
CA LEU A 195 -27.22 -16.03 -9.45
C LEU A 195 -26.36 -16.64 -10.57
N LYS A 196 -26.27 -15.97 -11.73
CA LYS A 196 -25.42 -16.42 -12.84
C LYS A 196 -23.93 -16.39 -12.45
N LEU A 197 -23.46 -15.33 -11.77
CA LEU A 197 -22.08 -15.21 -11.32
C LEU A 197 -21.72 -16.26 -10.26
N VAL A 198 -22.57 -16.48 -9.26
CA VAL A 198 -22.38 -17.53 -8.25
C VAL A 198 -22.34 -18.91 -8.90
N SER A 199 -23.23 -19.19 -9.86
CA SER A 199 -23.20 -20.43 -10.62
C SER A 199 -21.90 -20.59 -11.42
N PHE A 200 -21.42 -19.53 -12.07
CA PHE A 200 -20.16 -19.54 -12.80
C PHE A 200 -18.95 -19.77 -11.87
N ALA A 201 -18.89 -19.08 -10.72
CA ALA A 201 -17.84 -19.27 -9.72
C ALA A 201 -17.78 -20.74 -9.24
N ALA A 202 -18.93 -21.36 -9.02
CA ALA A 202 -19.00 -22.78 -8.67
C ALA A 202 -18.40 -23.70 -9.76
N THR A 203 -18.57 -23.38 -11.05
CA THR A 203 -17.92 -24.14 -12.14
C THR A 203 -16.39 -24.03 -12.13
N ARG A 204 -15.85 -23.01 -11.47
CA ARG A 204 -14.41 -22.77 -11.30
C ARG A 204 -13.91 -23.19 -9.91
N ASN A 205 -14.74 -23.89 -9.12
CA ASN A 205 -14.45 -24.27 -7.74
C ASN A 205 -14.12 -23.08 -6.82
N VAL A 206 -14.70 -21.90 -7.10
CA VAL A 206 -14.59 -20.72 -6.23
C VAL A 206 -15.92 -20.55 -5.51
N ALA A 207 -15.89 -20.56 -4.18
CA ALA A 207 -17.07 -20.22 -3.38
C ALA A 207 -17.34 -18.71 -3.51
N MET A 208 -18.59 -18.33 -3.76
CA MET A 208 -18.96 -16.94 -3.99
C MET A 208 -20.25 -16.55 -3.29
N GLU A 209 -20.24 -15.38 -2.65
CA GLU A 209 -21.41 -14.67 -2.14
C GLU A 209 -21.64 -13.41 -2.96
N PHE A 210 -22.90 -13.05 -3.21
CA PHE A 210 -23.27 -11.87 -3.97
C PHE A 210 -24.22 -11.00 -3.16
N ARG A 211 -23.87 -9.72 -2.97
CA ARG A 211 -24.62 -8.75 -2.19
C ARG A 211 -24.89 -7.51 -3.03
N ILE A 212 -26.14 -7.04 -2.98
CA ILE A 212 -26.56 -5.78 -3.62
C ILE A 212 -26.71 -4.74 -2.51
N ILE A 213 -26.13 -3.56 -2.73
CA ILE A 213 -26.35 -2.39 -1.88
C ILE A 213 -27.00 -1.29 -2.72
N TYR A 214 -28.15 -0.82 -2.27
CA TYR A 214 -28.81 0.33 -2.87
C TYR A 214 -28.11 1.61 -2.39
N SER A 215 -27.51 2.35 -3.31
CA SER A 215 -26.81 3.60 -3.01
C SER A 215 -26.70 4.46 -4.27
N SER A 216 -26.67 5.79 -4.10
CA SER A 216 -26.61 6.72 -5.22
C SER A 216 -25.28 7.45 -5.27
N TYR A 217 -24.70 7.56 -6.47
CA TYR A 217 -23.54 8.43 -6.68
C TYR A 217 -23.88 9.90 -6.38
N SER A 218 -25.14 10.32 -6.48
CA SER A 218 -25.59 11.69 -6.18
C SER A 218 -25.41 12.09 -4.72
N ASP A 219 -25.46 11.13 -3.80
CA ASP A 219 -25.25 11.35 -2.36
C ASP A 219 -23.82 11.02 -1.91
N GLY A 220 -22.92 10.71 -2.85
CA GLY A 220 -21.55 10.33 -2.54
C GLY A 220 -21.39 8.87 -2.11
N LEU A 221 -22.35 7.99 -2.44
CA LEU A 221 -22.35 6.59 -2.04
C LEU A 221 -22.40 6.40 -0.51
N SER A 222 -23.11 7.29 0.18
CA SER A 222 -23.17 7.33 1.64
C SER A 222 -23.71 6.03 2.25
N SER A 223 -24.78 5.47 1.68
CA SER A 223 -25.36 4.20 2.14
C SER A 223 -24.42 3.00 1.94
N LEU A 224 -23.57 3.02 0.91
CA LEU A 224 -22.52 2.01 0.75
C LEU A 224 -21.54 2.06 1.91
N ILE A 225 -21.01 3.25 2.20
CA ILE A 225 -20.05 3.44 3.30
C ILE A 225 -20.67 3.01 4.64
N GLU A 226 -21.90 3.42 4.92
CA GLU A 226 -22.60 3.04 6.16
C GLU A 226 -22.73 1.52 6.29
N GLN A 227 -23.17 0.83 5.22
CA GLN A 227 -23.33 -0.62 5.26
C GLN A 227 -22.00 -1.38 5.38
N LEU A 228 -20.92 -0.87 4.79
CA LEU A 228 -19.59 -1.46 4.95
C LEU A 228 -19.04 -1.25 6.37
N ARG A 229 -19.34 -0.12 7.03
CA ARG A 229 -18.97 0.12 8.44
C ARG A 229 -19.70 -0.81 9.41
N LEU A 230 -20.93 -1.23 9.07
CA LEU A 230 -21.75 -2.11 9.89
C LEU A 230 -21.42 -3.60 9.70
N ASP A 231 -20.65 -3.95 8.68
CA ASP A 231 -20.25 -5.32 8.37
C ASP A 231 -18.76 -5.52 8.75
N PRO A 232 -18.46 -5.88 10.01
CA PRO A 232 -17.08 -6.05 10.45
C PRO A 232 -16.43 -7.18 9.66
N LEU A 233 -15.26 -6.89 9.08
CA LEU A 233 -14.47 -7.87 8.33
C LEU A 233 -14.24 -9.13 9.16
N VAL A 234 -14.47 -10.29 8.54
CA VAL A 234 -14.16 -11.59 9.16
C VAL A 234 -12.64 -11.74 9.25
N CYS A 235 -12.19 -12.57 10.18
CA CYS A 235 -10.81 -13.02 10.26
C CYS A 235 -10.36 -13.54 8.86
N ASN A 236 -9.30 -12.97 8.28
CA ASN A 236 -8.69 -13.26 6.98
C ASN A 236 -9.43 -12.75 5.77
N GLU A 237 -10.13 -11.64 5.92
CA GLU A 237 -10.85 -11.01 4.83
C GLU A 237 -10.08 -9.81 4.26
N ALA A 238 -9.74 -9.88 2.97
CA ALA A 238 -9.22 -8.73 2.24
C ALA A 238 -10.39 -7.88 1.76
N LEU A 239 -10.37 -6.58 2.02
CA LEU A 239 -11.33 -5.64 1.43
C LEU A 239 -10.71 -4.93 0.22
N VAL A 240 -11.29 -5.15 -0.95
CA VAL A 240 -10.86 -4.54 -2.21
C VAL A 240 -11.98 -3.66 -2.74
N VAL A 241 -11.68 -2.42 -3.07
CA VAL A 241 -12.63 -1.51 -3.71
C VAL A 241 -12.22 -1.34 -5.16
N ASN A 242 -13.01 -1.90 -6.07
CA ASN A 242 -12.74 -1.85 -7.51
C ASN A 242 -13.54 -0.73 -8.16
N CYS A 243 -12.87 0.36 -8.53
CA CYS A 243 -13.49 1.51 -9.16
C CYS A 243 -13.20 1.52 -10.65
N HIS A 244 -14.21 1.22 -11.47
CA HIS A 244 -14.07 1.15 -12.92
C HIS A 244 -15.10 2.06 -13.62
N MET A 245 -14.65 3.26 -14.00
CA MET A 245 -15.40 4.29 -14.74
C MET A 245 -16.63 4.85 -13.99
N MET A 246 -16.66 4.78 -12.66
CA MET A 246 -17.84 5.21 -11.87
C MET A 246 -17.58 6.50 -11.09
N LEU A 247 -16.40 6.70 -10.52
CA LEU A 247 -16.20 7.74 -9.49
C LEU A 247 -16.44 9.16 -10.01
N HIS A 248 -16.29 9.39 -11.31
CA HIS A 248 -16.61 10.68 -11.91
C HIS A 248 -18.11 11.04 -11.87
N TYR A 249 -19.04 10.13 -11.58
CA TYR A 249 -20.45 10.47 -11.37
C TYR A 249 -20.73 11.06 -9.99
N ILE A 250 -19.83 10.84 -9.02
CA ILE A 250 -19.93 11.48 -7.70
C ILE A 250 -19.75 13.01 -7.87
N PRO A 251 -20.58 13.85 -7.24
CA PRO A 251 -20.44 15.30 -7.30
C PRO A 251 -19.03 15.79 -6.94
N ASN A 252 -18.60 16.87 -7.59
CA ASN A 252 -17.30 17.49 -7.33
C ASN A 252 -17.38 18.49 -6.16
N ASP A 253 -16.25 18.75 -5.48
CA ASP A 253 -16.11 19.65 -4.31
C ASP A 253 -16.58 21.10 -4.56
N THR A 254 -16.81 21.48 -5.81
CA THR A 254 -17.18 22.84 -6.22
C THR A 254 -18.64 23.22 -5.93
N LEU A 255 -19.48 22.27 -5.47
CA LEU A 255 -20.92 22.50 -5.29
C LEU A 255 -21.30 22.99 -3.88
N SER A 256 -20.50 22.73 -2.84
CA SER A 256 -20.53 23.32 -1.48
C SER A 256 -19.56 22.57 -0.56
N TYR A 257 -19.00 23.23 0.48
CA TYR A 257 -18.13 22.61 1.51
C TYR A 257 -18.83 21.53 2.35
N SER A 258 -20.17 21.47 2.34
CA SER A 258 -20.98 20.50 3.09
C SER A 258 -21.69 19.47 2.20
N SER A 259 -21.43 19.48 0.90
CA SER A 259 -22.05 18.55 -0.04
C SER A 259 -21.23 17.26 -0.18
N PRO A 260 -21.88 16.12 -0.44
CA PRO A 260 -21.16 14.89 -0.75
C PRO A 260 -20.22 15.14 -1.93
N SER A 261 -19.00 14.65 -1.81
CA SER A 261 -17.96 14.91 -2.80
C SER A 261 -17.04 13.73 -3.00
N ARG A 262 -16.35 13.71 -4.14
CA ARG A 262 -15.31 12.70 -4.43
C ARG A 262 -14.25 12.64 -3.34
N SER A 263 -13.81 13.80 -2.84
CA SER A 263 -12.80 13.88 -1.77
C SER A 263 -13.33 13.34 -0.44
N LEU A 264 -14.60 13.62 -0.11
CA LEU A 264 -15.23 13.07 1.08
C LEU A 264 -15.36 11.55 0.98
N PHE A 265 -15.88 11.04 -0.15
CA PHE A 265 -16.00 9.61 -0.41
C PHE A 265 -14.66 8.88 -0.26
N LEU A 266 -13.58 9.41 -0.86
CA LEU A 266 -12.26 8.79 -0.75
C LEU A 266 -11.73 8.79 0.70
N LYS A 267 -12.01 9.83 1.50
CA LYS A 267 -11.66 9.86 2.93
C LYS A 267 -12.46 8.83 3.73
N GLU A 268 -13.75 8.71 3.47
CA GLU A 268 -14.57 7.69 4.14
C GLU A 268 -14.17 6.27 3.72
N LEU A 269 -13.78 6.09 2.46
CA LEU A 269 -13.22 4.85 1.95
C LEU A 269 -11.89 4.53 2.64
N ARG A 270 -11.04 5.53 2.87
CA ARG A 270 -9.79 5.39 3.63
C ARG A 270 -10.05 4.92 5.06
N ASP A 271 -11.12 5.39 5.71
CA ASP A 271 -11.49 5.00 7.08
C ASP A 271 -11.91 3.53 7.18
N LEU A 272 -12.39 2.93 6.09
CA LEU A 272 -12.66 1.48 6.02
C LEU A 272 -11.37 0.63 5.96
N ASN A 273 -10.21 1.28 5.77
CA ASN A 273 -8.89 0.66 5.68
C ASN A 273 -8.84 -0.52 4.68
N PRO A 274 -9.24 -0.32 3.40
CA PRO A 274 -9.25 -1.38 2.41
C PRO A 274 -7.84 -1.91 2.15
N THR A 275 -7.71 -3.21 1.88
CA THR A 275 -6.46 -3.83 1.44
C THR A 275 -5.94 -3.18 0.16
N MET A 276 -6.84 -2.83 -0.77
CA MET A 276 -6.50 -2.16 -2.02
C MET A 276 -7.70 -1.40 -2.61
N VAL A 277 -7.40 -0.32 -3.32
CA VAL A 277 -8.32 0.38 -4.21
C VAL A 277 -7.75 0.38 -5.62
N THR A 278 -8.48 -0.14 -6.60
CA THR A 278 -8.13 0.03 -8.03
C THR A 278 -8.96 1.18 -8.59
N LEU A 279 -8.32 2.05 -9.35
CA LEU A 279 -8.96 3.20 -9.99
C LEU A 279 -8.65 3.20 -11.48
N ILE A 280 -9.71 2.98 -12.27
CA ILE A 280 -9.71 2.97 -13.72
C ILE A 280 -10.72 4.02 -14.17
N GLU A 281 -10.23 5.05 -14.87
CA GLU A 281 -11.02 6.20 -15.30
C GLU A 281 -10.56 6.71 -16.66
N GLU A 282 -11.42 7.46 -17.33
CA GLU A 282 -11.11 8.13 -18.59
C GLU A 282 -10.31 9.43 -18.36
N ASP A 283 -9.31 9.69 -19.21
CA ASP A 283 -8.37 10.82 -19.06
C ASP A 283 -8.85 12.06 -19.83
N ALA A 284 -9.92 12.70 -19.35
CA ALA A 284 -10.49 13.92 -19.93
C ALA A 284 -10.98 14.91 -18.85
N ASP A 285 -11.11 16.20 -19.18
CA ASP A 285 -11.65 17.20 -18.25
C ASP A 285 -13.01 17.76 -18.70
N PHE A 286 -14.09 17.25 -18.09
CA PHE A 286 -15.46 17.75 -18.26
C PHE A 286 -15.98 18.52 -17.05
N THR A 287 -15.08 18.96 -16.16
CA THR A 287 -15.46 19.62 -14.90
C THR A 287 -15.62 21.12 -14.99
N SER A 288 -15.03 21.78 -16.00
CA SER A 288 -15.03 23.24 -16.15
C SER A 288 -16.42 23.85 -15.98
N SER A 289 -16.51 24.91 -15.16
CA SER A 289 -17.71 25.75 -15.03
C SER A 289 -17.96 26.61 -16.26
N ASN A 290 -16.90 26.98 -16.99
CA ASN A 290 -17.02 27.65 -18.28
C ASN A 290 -17.47 26.64 -19.35
N PHE A 291 -18.67 26.86 -19.90
CA PHE A 291 -19.28 25.98 -20.90
C PHE A 291 -18.46 25.86 -22.19
N ILE A 292 -17.91 26.97 -22.70
CA ILE A 292 -17.12 26.98 -23.94
C ILE A 292 -15.84 26.16 -23.78
N ALA A 293 -15.14 26.33 -22.66
CA ALA A 293 -13.96 25.52 -22.34
C ALA A 293 -14.32 24.03 -22.21
N ARG A 294 -15.45 23.72 -21.55
CA ARG A 294 -15.94 22.35 -21.40
C ARG A 294 -16.30 21.71 -22.75
N LEU A 295 -16.98 22.44 -23.63
CA LEU A 295 -17.34 21.97 -24.98
C LEU A 295 -16.09 21.68 -25.82
N ARG A 296 -15.07 22.54 -25.73
CA ARG A 296 -13.78 22.30 -26.39
C ARG A 296 -13.12 21.02 -25.90
N SER A 297 -13.02 20.84 -24.58
CA SER A 297 -12.47 19.61 -23.99
C SER A 297 -13.26 18.38 -24.43
N LEU A 298 -14.59 18.47 -24.48
CA LEU A 298 -15.47 17.39 -24.95
C LEU A 298 -15.20 17.02 -26.40
N PHE A 299 -15.12 18.00 -27.31
CA PHE A 299 -14.80 17.74 -28.73
C PHE A 299 -13.45 17.06 -28.90
N ASN A 300 -12.43 17.55 -28.18
CA ASN A 300 -11.06 17.02 -28.24
C ASN A 300 -10.90 15.61 -27.69
N TYR A 301 -11.87 15.12 -26.90
CA TYR A 301 -11.89 13.76 -26.39
C TYR A 301 -12.83 12.84 -27.20
N MET A 302 -14.06 13.31 -27.48
CA MET A 302 -15.12 12.48 -28.06
C MET A 302 -14.89 12.11 -29.52
N TRP A 303 -13.91 12.68 -30.23
CA TRP A 303 -13.55 12.16 -31.55
C TRP A 303 -13.01 10.73 -31.48
N ILE A 304 -12.38 10.34 -30.36
CA ILE A 304 -11.77 9.02 -30.17
C ILE A 304 -12.80 7.90 -30.30
N PRO A 305 -13.91 7.88 -29.52
CA PRO A 305 -14.89 6.80 -29.65
C PRO A 305 -15.58 6.77 -31.03
N TYR A 306 -15.80 7.92 -31.68
CA TYR A 306 -16.35 7.93 -33.05
C TYR A 306 -15.37 7.40 -34.10
N ASP A 307 -14.08 7.71 -33.97
CA ASP A 307 -13.02 7.24 -34.88
C ASP A 307 -12.68 5.77 -34.64
N THR A 308 -12.71 5.29 -33.40
CA THR A 308 -12.51 3.86 -33.11
C THR A 308 -13.68 3.04 -33.65
N ALA A 309 -14.93 3.51 -33.53
CA ALA A 309 -16.12 2.81 -34.02
C ALA A 309 -16.01 2.42 -35.51
N ASP A 310 -15.37 3.24 -36.34
CA ASP A 310 -15.17 2.95 -37.77
C ASP A 310 -14.24 1.76 -38.04
N THR A 311 -13.48 1.33 -37.04
CA THR A 311 -12.53 0.22 -37.18
C THR A 311 -13.13 -1.15 -36.86
N PHE A 312 -14.25 -1.20 -36.14
CA PHE A 312 -14.86 -2.46 -35.69
C PHE A 312 -16.38 -2.56 -35.93
N LEU A 313 -17.07 -1.45 -36.23
CA LEU A 313 -18.51 -1.44 -36.53
C LEU A 313 -18.77 -1.03 -37.97
N THR A 314 -19.70 -1.73 -38.62
CA THR A 314 -20.13 -1.41 -39.97
C THR A 314 -21.13 -0.26 -39.97
N CYS A 315 -21.07 0.57 -41.02
CA CYS A 315 -22.00 1.68 -41.22
C CYS A 315 -23.45 1.18 -41.24
N GLY A 316 -24.31 1.81 -40.45
CA GLY A 316 -25.74 1.47 -40.34
C GLY A 316 -26.07 0.23 -39.52
N SER A 317 -25.09 -0.47 -38.93
CA SER A 317 -25.36 -1.59 -38.01
C SER A 317 -26.08 -1.14 -36.74
N GLU A 318 -26.91 -2.02 -36.17
CA GLU A 318 -27.59 -1.76 -34.88
C GLU A 318 -26.56 -1.59 -33.75
N GLN A 319 -25.48 -2.37 -33.75
CA GLN A 319 -24.42 -2.27 -32.75
C GLN A 319 -23.76 -0.88 -32.75
N ARG A 320 -23.57 -0.27 -33.93
CA ARG A 320 -23.10 1.13 -34.06
C ARG A 320 -24.10 2.11 -33.50
N GLN A 321 -25.39 1.92 -33.77
CA GLN A 321 -26.43 2.79 -33.22
C GLN A 321 -26.47 2.70 -31.69
N TRP A 322 -26.35 1.51 -31.10
CA TRP A 322 -26.30 1.35 -29.65
C TRP A 322 -25.06 2.01 -29.04
N TYR A 323 -23.88 1.76 -29.63
CA TYR A 323 -22.62 2.36 -29.20
C TYR A 323 -22.66 3.90 -29.22
N GLU A 324 -23.11 4.47 -30.34
CA GLU A 324 -23.20 5.92 -30.50
C GLU A 324 -24.33 6.54 -29.67
N ALA A 325 -25.42 5.82 -29.37
CA ALA A 325 -26.47 6.29 -28.47
C ALA A 325 -25.96 6.45 -27.03
N ASP A 326 -25.16 5.48 -26.53
CA ASP A 326 -24.53 5.56 -25.21
C ASP A 326 -23.59 6.77 -25.11
N ILE A 327 -22.78 7.01 -26.15
CA ILE A 327 -21.91 8.20 -26.24
C ILE A 327 -22.75 9.48 -26.37
N GLY A 328 -23.81 9.44 -27.16
CA GLY A 328 -24.74 10.55 -27.37
C GLY A 328 -25.42 10.99 -26.07
N TRP A 329 -25.70 10.05 -25.16
CA TRP A 329 -26.19 10.36 -23.81
C TRP A 329 -25.14 11.11 -22.98
N ARG A 330 -23.88 10.68 -23.02
CA ARG A 330 -22.77 11.35 -22.32
C ARG A 330 -22.58 12.78 -22.84
N ILE A 331 -22.60 12.94 -24.16
CA ILE A 331 -22.51 14.26 -24.82
C ILE A 331 -23.67 15.17 -24.38
N ASP A 332 -24.91 14.67 -24.42
CA ASP A 332 -26.07 15.44 -23.98
C ASP A 332 -25.95 15.86 -22.51
N ASN A 333 -25.49 14.95 -21.64
CA ASN A 333 -25.31 15.28 -20.22
C ASN A 333 -24.27 16.39 -19.99
N VAL A 334 -23.11 16.34 -20.66
CA VAL A 334 -22.04 17.35 -20.50
C VAL A 334 -22.45 18.73 -21.04
N VAL A 335 -23.24 18.77 -22.12
CA VAL A 335 -23.57 19.98 -22.86
C VAL A 335 -24.90 20.60 -22.41
N ALA A 336 -25.96 19.80 -22.32
CA ALA A 336 -27.32 20.30 -22.10
C ALA A 336 -27.69 20.44 -20.62
N LYS A 337 -27.15 19.59 -19.75
CA LYS A 337 -27.47 19.60 -18.31
C LYS A 337 -26.55 20.54 -17.52
N GLU A 338 -27.01 20.99 -16.37
CA GLU A 338 -26.23 21.76 -15.39
C GLU A 338 -26.61 21.35 -13.96
N GLY A 339 -25.88 21.85 -12.95
CA GLY A 339 -26.19 21.56 -11.55
C GLY A 339 -26.17 20.06 -11.24
N ALA A 340 -27.15 19.57 -10.47
CA ALA A 340 -27.25 18.16 -10.08
C ALA A 340 -27.60 17.22 -11.25
N GLU A 341 -28.24 17.72 -12.32
CA GLU A 341 -28.61 16.89 -13.48
C GLU A 341 -27.41 16.55 -14.38
N ARG A 342 -26.35 17.35 -14.30
CA ARG A 342 -25.09 17.07 -14.99
C ARG A 342 -24.24 16.16 -14.11
N VAL A 343 -24.07 14.91 -14.52
CA VAL A 343 -23.40 13.85 -13.77
C VAL A 343 -22.13 13.36 -14.47
N GLU A 344 -22.05 13.46 -15.81
CA GLU A 344 -20.88 13.12 -16.62
C GLU A 344 -19.78 14.16 -16.43
N ARG A 345 -18.84 13.90 -15.51
CA ARG A 345 -17.87 14.90 -15.03
C ARG A 345 -16.46 14.33 -14.90
N LEU A 346 -15.94 13.80 -16.01
CA LEU A 346 -14.57 13.28 -16.10
C LEU A 346 -13.52 14.28 -15.59
N GLU A 347 -12.50 13.74 -14.94
CA GLU A 347 -11.31 14.48 -14.49
C GLU A 347 -10.04 13.86 -15.08
N PRO A 348 -9.03 14.67 -15.40
CA PRO A 348 -7.75 14.16 -15.85
C PRO A 348 -7.08 13.35 -14.74
N LYS A 349 -6.28 12.35 -15.13
CA LYS A 349 -5.59 11.43 -14.18
C LYS A 349 -4.81 12.15 -13.08
N SER A 350 -4.16 13.27 -13.40
CA SER A 350 -3.36 14.05 -12.44
C SER A 350 -4.19 14.58 -11.27
N ARG A 351 -5.47 14.87 -11.50
CA ARG A 351 -6.39 15.32 -10.45
C ARG A 351 -6.87 14.15 -9.60
N TRP A 352 -7.18 13.01 -10.22
CA TRP A 352 -7.49 11.78 -9.49
C TRP A 352 -6.34 11.36 -8.59
N PHE A 353 -5.11 11.34 -9.09
CA PHE A 353 -3.93 10.95 -8.31
C PHE A 353 -3.70 11.90 -7.14
N LYS A 354 -3.87 13.21 -7.36
CA LYS A 354 -3.82 14.20 -6.29
C LYS A 354 -4.87 13.90 -5.21
N ARG A 355 -6.12 13.59 -5.57
CA ARG A 355 -7.18 13.26 -4.61
C ARG A 355 -6.89 11.99 -3.82
N MET A 356 -6.39 10.95 -4.48
CA MET A 356 -5.99 9.72 -3.81
C MET A 356 -4.94 10.00 -2.73
N ARG A 357 -3.91 10.80 -3.06
CA ARG A 357 -2.89 11.22 -2.09
C ARG A 357 -3.44 12.09 -0.97
N GLU A 358 -4.32 13.05 -1.28
CA GLU A 358 -5.00 13.90 -0.28
C GLU A 358 -5.96 13.12 0.64
N ALA A 359 -6.35 11.91 0.25
CA ALA A 359 -7.13 10.97 1.05
C ALA A 359 -6.24 9.91 1.76
N ASP A 360 -4.94 10.17 1.90
CA ASP A 360 -3.97 9.28 2.55
C ASP A 360 -3.86 7.88 1.88
N PHE A 361 -3.91 7.82 0.54
CA PHE A 361 -3.52 6.64 -0.24
C PHE A 361 -2.17 6.84 -0.93
N THR A 362 -1.43 5.74 -1.10
CA THR A 362 -0.19 5.69 -1.89
C THR A 362 -0.34 4.75 -3.08
N GLY A 363 0.28 5.11 -4.21
CA GLY A 363 0.20 4.35 -5.45
C GLY A 363 1.03 3.06 -5.41
N VAL A 364 0.60 2.05 -6.17
CA VAL A 364 1.32 0.79 -6.39
C VAL A 364 1.42 0.53 -7.89
N GLY A 365 2.64 0.19 -8.34
CA GLY A 365 2.90 -0.13 -9.75
C GLY A 365 2.46 -1.56 -10.11
N PHE A 366 2.07 -1.78 -11.36
CA PHE A 366 1.61 -3.09 -11.86
C PHE A 366 2.74 -4.02 -12.29
N GLY A 367 3.89 -3.48 -12.69
CA GLY A 367 5.06 -4.25 -13.10
C GLY A 367 5.02 -4.80 -14.54
N GLU A 368 6.17 -5.34 -14.97
CA GLU A 368 6.43 -5.70 -16.38
C GLU A 368 5.60 -6.90 -16.87
N ALA A 369 5.21 -7.82 -15.98
CA ALA A 369 4.39 -8.97 -16.37
C ALA A 369 3.00 -8.54 -16.85
N VAL A 370 2.37 -7.64 -16.10
CA VAL A 370 1.05 -7.07 -16.44
C VAL A 370 1.16 -6.18 -17.67
N ALA A 371 2.23 -5.40 -17.79
CA ALA A 371 2.51 -4.60 -18.97
C ALA A 371 2.51 -5.44 -20.26
N ARG A 372 3.13 -6.63 -20.22
CA ARG A 372 3.15 -7.56 -21.35
C ARG A 372 1.78 -8.17 -21.63
N GLU A 373 1.03 -8.53 -20.60
CA GLU A 373 -0.33 -9.08 -20.76
C GLU A 373 -1.26 -8.06 -21.43
N VAL A 374 -1.18 -6.79 -21.03
CA VAL A 374 -1.89 -5.70 -21.70
C VAL A 374 -1.43 -5.55 -23.14
N GLN A 375 -0.13 -5.55 -23.42
CA GLN A 375 0.39 -5.45 -24.80
C GLN A 375 -0.13 -6.57 -25.69
N THR A 376 -0.11 -7.82 -25.23
CA THR A 376 -0.65 -8.97 -25.97
C THR A 376 -2.14 -8.81 -26.24
N MET A 377 -2.94 -8.35 -25.27
CA MET A 377 -4.35 -8.08 -25.51
C MET A 377 -4.56 -7.00 -26.58
N LEU A 378 -3.74 -5.95 -26.60
CA LEU A 378 -3.84 -4.89 -27.62
C LEU A 378 -3.51 -5.38 -29.04
N GLU A 379 -2.67 -6.40 -29.19
CA GLU A 379 -2.36 -7.03 -30.48
C GLU A 379 -3.59 -7.75 -31.10
N GLU A 380 -4.60 -8.08 -30.30
CA GLU A 380 -5.87 -8.67 -30.76
C GLU A 380 -6.80 -7.63 -31.41
N HIS A 381 -6.52 -6.33 -31.24
CA HIS A 381 -7.38 -5.23 -31.68
C HIS A 381 -6.80 -4.44 -32.86
N ALA A 382 -7.61 -3.51 -33.40
CA ALA A 382 -7.26 -2.72 -34.57
C ALA A 382 -5.96 -1.90 -34.38
N ALA A 383 -5.21 -1.76 -35.48
CA ALA A 383 -4.01 -0.92 -35.53
C ALA A 383 -4.35 0.54 -35.16
N GLY A 384 -3.73 1.05 -34.11
CA GLY A 384 -4.00 2.37 -33.54
C GLY A 384 -4.11 2.36 -32.03
N TRP A 385 -4.49 1.22 -31.44
CA TRP A 385 -4.43 1.00 -30.01
C TRP A 385 -2.98 0.83 -29.55
N GLY A 386 -2.66 1.39 -28.39
CA GLY A 386 -1.36 1.24 -27.75
C GLY A 386 -1.46 1.58 -26.27
N MET A 387 -0.39 1.39 -25.52
CA MET A 387 -0.31 1.80 -24.12
C MET A 387 0.96 2.61 -23.85
N LYS A 388 0.89 3.48 -22.86
CA LYS A 388 2.03 4.19 -22.29
C LYS A 388 2.15 3.82 -20.82
N ARG A 389 3.41 3.76 -20.38
CA ARG A 389 3.77 3.70 -18.97
C ARG A 389 4.05 5.13 -18.54
N ASP A 390 3.24 5.62 -17.63
CA ASP A 390 3.30 6.98 -17.14
C ASP A 390 3.80 6.97 -15.71
N VAL A 391 4.93 7.60 -15.47
CA VAL A 391 5.50 7.74 -14.12
C VAL A 391 5.10 9.11 -13.62
N ASP A 392 4.38 9.16 -12.51
CA ASP A 392 4.01 10.44 -11.88
C ASP A 392 5.25 10.99 -11.17
N ASP A 393 5.72 12.16 -11.60
CA ASP A 393 6.88 12.86 -11.04
C ASP A 393 6.81 13.05 -9.51
N SER A 394 5.61 12.92 -8.91
CA SER A 394 5.41 13.11 -7.47
C SER A 394 5.68 11.88 -6.60
N ASP A 395 5.60 10.67 -7.14
CA ASP A 395 5.79 9.44 -6.36
C ASP A 395 6.61 8.34 -7.06
N ASP A 396 7.10 8.60 -8.28
CA ASP A 396 7.88 7.67 -9.10
C ASP A 396 7.17 6.31 -9.35
N VAL A 397 5.84 6.24 -9.16
CA VAL A 397 5.07 5.02 -9.38
C VAL A 397 4.57 4.95 -10.82
N GLU A 398 4.77 3.80 -11.45
CA GLU A 398 4.32 3.51 -12.81
C GLU A 398 2.81 3.25 -12.86
N ARG A 399 2.10 3.99 -13.72
CA ARG A 399 0.71 3.75 -14.10
C ARG A 399 0.61 3.36 -15.57
N PHE A 400 -0.49 2.73 -15.94
CA PHE A 400 -0.79 2.44 -17.32
C PHE A 400 -1.79 3.43 -17.90
N VAL A 401 -1.55 3.84 -19.14
CA VAL A 401 -2.46 4.69 -19.92
C VAL A 401 -2.71 4.01 -21.26
N LEU A 402 -3.95 3.65 -21.52
CA LEU A 402 -4.43 3.22 -22.84
C LEU A 402 -4.45 4.42 -23.78
N THR A 403 -4.03 4.20 -25.02
CA THR A 403 -3.96 5.23 -26.04
C THR A 403 -4.57 4.80 -27.36
N TRP A 404 -5.18 5.75 -28.06
CA TRP A 404 -5.65 5.62 -29.43
C TRP A 404 -4.93 6.62 -30.32
N LYS A 405 -4.21 6.15 -31.34
CA LYS A 405 -3.36 6.97 -32.23
C LYS A 405 -2.47 7.94 -31.42
N GLY A 406 -1.94 7.46 -30.29
CA GLY A 406 -1.08 8.22 -29.38
C GLY A 406 -1.79 9.16 -28.38
N HIS A 407 -3.10 9.33 -28.45
CA HIS A 407 -3.88 10.15 -27.51
C HIS A 407 -4.31 9.31 -26.31
N SER A 408 -4.22 9.87 -25.10
CA SER A 408 -4.67 9.20 -23.87
C SER A 408 -6.19 8.96 -23.90
N VAL A 409 -6.61 7.80 -23.41
CA VAL A 409 -8.02 7.39 -23.38
C VAL A 409 -8.43 7.02 -21.96
N VAL A 410 -7.86 5.94 -21.44
CA VAL A 410 -8.14 5.38 -20.11
C VAL A 410 -6.84 5.27 -19.34
N PHE A 411 -6.84 5.57 -18.05
CA PHE A 411 -5.74 5.24 -17.17
C PHE A 411 -6.15 4.16 -16.17
N ALA A 412 -5.18 3.36 -15.75
CA ALA A 412 -5.32 2.39 -14.68
C ALA A 412 -4.29 2.67 -13.59
N SER A 413 -4.73 2.60 -12.33
CA SER A 413 -3.90 2.80 -11.15
C SER A 413 -4.38 1.93 -9.98
N ALA A 414 -3.45 1.52 -9.12
CA ALA A 414 -3.74 0.78 -7.90
C ALA A 414 -3.19 1.54 -6.69
N TRP A 415 -3.91 1.48 -5.58
CA TRP A 415 -3.67 2.31 -4.40
C TRP A 415 -3.86 1.50 -3.12
N VAL A 416 -3.03 1.78 -2.12
CA VAL A 416 -3.14 1.19 -0.78
C VAL A 416 -3.18 2.29 0.28
N PRO A 417 -3.87 2.09 1.41
CA PRO A 417 -3.89 3.07 2.49
C PRO A 417 -2.47 3.37 2.98
N MET A 418 -2.12 4.65 3.08
CA MET A 418 -0.87 5.09 3.68
C MET A 418 -0.99 4.90 5.20
N ASN A 419 -0.15 4.04 5.79
CA ASN A 419 -0.09 3.93 7.25
C ASN A 419 0.24 5.32 7.81
N ARG A 420 -0.65 5.91 8.63
CA ARG A 420 -0.36 7.19 9.30
C ARG A 420 0.77 6.96 10.30
N VAL A 421 1.99 7.16 9.82
CA VAL A 421 3.15 7.42 10.65
C VAL A 421 2.99 8.87 11.10
N ASP A 422 2.44 9.07 12.28
CA ASP A 422 2.44 10.40 12.89
C ASP A 422 3.90 10.79 13.17
N GLY A 423 4.48 11.54 12.22
CA GLY A 423 5.56 12.51 12.40
C GLY A 423 6.82 12.06 13.13
N CYS A 424 7.69 11.31 12.45
CA CYS A 424 9.13 11.58 12.50
C CYS A 424 9.81 10.95 11.27
N SER A 425 10.29 11.81 10.38
CA SER A 425 11.04 11.44 9.19
C SER A 425 12.37 10.80 9.56
N HIS A 426 12.63 9.57 9.09
CA HIS A 426 13.81 9.22 8.30
C HIS A 426 13.66 7.76 7.81
N THR A 427 13.46 7.63 6.49
CA THR A 427 13.82 6.49 5.63
C THR A 427 13.82 5.08 6.26
N LEU A 428 12.75 4.32 6.04
CA LEU A 428 12.80 2.85 6.04
C LEU A 428 11.94 2.32 4.88
N THR A 429 12.64 1.93 3.82
CA THR A 429 12.20 0.99 2.80
C THR A 429 11.80 -0.34 3.43
N VAL A 430 10.53 -0.78 3.33
CA VAL A 430 10.16 -2.21 3.44
C VAL A 430 8.89 -2.52 2.65
N TRP A 431 9.04 -3.39 1.65
CA TRP A 431 8.06 -4.38 1.16
C TRP A 431 8.37 -5.72 1.85
N PRO A 432 7.57 -6.79 1.74
CA PRO A 432 6.13 -6.98 1.92
C PRO A 432 5.86 -8.15 2.91
N GLY A 433 4.93 -8.01 3.85
CA GLY A 433 4.67 -9.12 4.78
C GLY A 433 3.53 -8.85 5.74
N PHE A 434 2.39 -9.47 5.43
CA PHE A 434 1.18 -9.64 6.25
C PHE A 434 0.13 -8.54 6.34
N SER A 435 -1.07 -8.98 5.94
CA SER A 435 -2.39 -8.63 6.42
C SER A 435 -3.27 -9.83 6.03
N SER A 436 -4.14 -10.46 6.81
CA SER A 436 -4.28 -10.83 8.23
C SER A 436 -5.58 -11.64 8.17
N SER A 437 -5.64 -12.95 8.40
CA SER A 437 -5.59 -13.70 9.66
C SER A 437 -6.15 -15.12 9.47
N LYS A 438 -5.34 -16.14 9.17
CA LYS A 438 -5.76 -17.55 9.27
C LYS A 438 -6.42 -17.81 10.64
N SER A 439 -7.48 -18.61 10.58
CA SER A 439 -8.17 -19.21 11.72
C SER A 439 -7.21 -19.63 12.83
N LEU A 440 -7.68 -19.41 14.06
CA LEU A 440 -7.36 -20.18 15.26
C LEU A 440 -7.50 -21.68 14.98
N CYS A 441 -6.49 -22.28 14.35
CA CYS A 441 -6.07 -23.67 14.41
C CYS A 441 -5.06 -23.89 13.28
N GLY A 442 -3.76 -23.94 13.61
CA GLY A 442 -2.76 -24.62 12.79
C GLY A 442 -1.62 -23.79 12.18
N ASP A 443 -1.60 -22.45 12.28
CA ASP A 443 -0.56 -21.65 11.63
C ASP A 443 0.01 -20.53 12.52
N ALA A 444 1.34 -20.41 12.50
CA ALA A 444 2.16 -19.50 13.32
C ALA A 444 1.68 -18.04 13.37
N ASN A 445 1.02 -17.57 12.31
CA ASN A 445 0.58 -16.18 12.16
C ASN A 445 -0.66 -15.80 12.98
N CYS A 446 -1.47 -16.79 13.38
CA CYS A 446 -2.62 -16.56 14.27
C CYS A 446 -2.15 -16.22 15.70
N MET A 447 -1.06 -16.85 16.13
CA MET A 447 -0.54 -16.71 17.48
C MET A 447 0.06 -15.32 17.73
N GLU A 448 0.75 -14.77 16.74
CA GLU A 448 1.31 -13.41 16.76
C GLU A 448 0.21 -12.35 16.94
N GLN A 449 -0.89 -12.48 16.20
CA GLN A 449 -2.03 -11.57 16.30
C GLN A 449 -2.75 -11.66 17.65
N LEU A 450 -2.91 -12.88 18.18
CA LEU A 450 -3.51 -13.09 19.51
C LEU A 450 -2.65 -12.45 20.61
N LEU A 451 -1.33 -12.58 20.54
CA LEU A 451 -0.40 -11.94 21.46
C LEU A 451 -0.50 -10.41 21.40
N LEU A 452 -0.56 -9.83 20.20
CA LEU A 452 -0.71 -8.38 20.02
C LEU A 452 -2.08 -7.89 20.51
N HIS A 453 -3.15 -8.66 20.28
CA HIS A 453 -4.49 -8.33 20.76
C HIS A 453 -4.55 -8.38 22.30
N CYS A 454 -3.93 -9.38 22.92
CA CYS A 454 -3.78 -9.49 24.36
C CYS A 454 -3.01 -8.29 24.95
N ALA A 455 -1.91 -7.88 24.32
CA ALA A 455 -1.16 -6.70 24.72
C ALA A 455 -2.02 -5.43 24.66
N ASN A 456 -2.79 -5.23 23.60
CA ASN A 456 -3.71 -4.09 23.44
C ASN A 456 -4.82 -4.07 24.51
N ALA A 457 -5.39 -5.24 24.83
CA ALA A 457 -6.40 -5.38 25.87
C ALA A 457 -5.83 -5.00 27.25
N ILE A 458 -4.61 -5.45 27.57
CA ILE A 458 -3.90 -5.09 28.80
C ILE A 458 -3.58 -3.59 28.83
N GLU A 459 -3.17 -3.01 27.70
CA GLU A 459 -2.85 -1.58 27.66
C GLU A 459 -4.08 -0.71 27.88
N SER A 460 -5.21 -1.12 27.31
CA SER A 460 -6.51 -0.45 27.42
C SER A 460 -7.23 -0.70 28.75
N ASN A 461 -6.64 -1.49 29.65
CA ASN A 461 -7.25 -1.96 30.90
C ASN A 461 -8.60 -2.70 30.71
N ASP A 462 -8.82 -3.35 29.56
CA ASP A 462 -10.01 -4.17 29.32
C ASP A 462 -9.85 -5.53 30.01
N ALA A 463 -10.51 -5.68 31.15
CA ALA A 463 -10.33 -6.87 31.95
C ALA A 463 -10.94 -8.13 31.34
N THR A 464 -12.08 -8.00 30.67
CA THR A 464 -12.80 -9.12 30.06
C THR A 464 -12.00 -9.66 28.88
N LEU A 465 -11.56 -8.76 28.00
CA LEU A 465 -10.80 -9.12 26.81
C LEU A 465 -9.42 -9.67 27.16
N THR A 466 -8.77 -9.11 28.20
CA THR A 466 -7.50 -9.64 28.73
C THR A 466 -7.66 -11.08 29.21
N GLN A 467 -8.71 -11.41 29.98
CA GLN A 467 -8.95 -12.78 30.45
C GLN A 467 -9.20 -13.75 29.29
N GLN A 468 -10.04 -13.35 28.34
CA GLN A 468 -10.37 -14.17 27.18
C GLN A 468 -9.14 -14.48 26.33
N THR A 469 -8.36 -13.45 25.99
CA THR A 469 -7.15 -13.61 25.16
C THR A 469 -6.07 -14.41 25.87
N ILE A 470 -5.82 -14.17 27.16
CA ILE A 470 -4.90 -15.00 27.95
C ILE A 470 -5.34 -16.46 27.95
N TRP A 471 -6.63 -16.73 28.18
CA TRP A 471 -7.15 -18.10 28.18
C TRP A 471 -6.92 -18.80 26.84
N VAL A 472 -7.23 -18.13 25.72
CA VAL A 472 -7.03 -18.69 24.38
C VAL A 472 -5.55 -18.97 24.13
N ILE A 473 -4.66 -18.01 24.37
CA ILE A 473 -3.22 -18.18 24.12
C ILE A 473 -2.66 -19.29 25.00
N ASN A 474 -3.10 -19.40 26.27
CA ASN A 474 -2.63 -20.42 27.19
C ASN A 474 -3.00 -21.86 26.74
N ASN A 475 -4.07 -22.02 25.95
CA ASN A 475 -4.45 -23.32 25.39
C ASN A 475 -3.70 -23.65 24.09
N LEU A 476 -3.08 -22.67 23.43
CA LEU A 476 -2.40 -22.83 22.15
C LEU A 476 -0.87 -22.84 22.29
N ALA A 477 -0.36 -22.07 23.25
CA ALA A 477 1.04 -21.97 23.57
C ALA A 477 1.53 -23.21 24.32
N SER A 478 2.75 -23.64 24.02
CA SER A 478 3.40 -24.80 24.66
C SER A 478 4.90 -24.55 24.76
N SER A 479 5.47 -24.77 25.94
CA SER A 479 6.93 -24.70 26.18
C SER A 479 7.71 -25.80 25.47
N ASP A 480 7.04 -26.90 25.11
CA ASP A 480 7.62 -28.05 24.42
C ASP A 480 7.11 -28.18 22.96
N GLY A 481 6.38 -27.18 22.49
CA GLY A 481 5.82 -27.13 21.14
C GLY A 481 6.82 -26.69 20.07
N ASP A 482 6.29 -26.34 18.89
CA ASP A 482 7.10 -25.73 17.82
C ASP A 482 7.68 -24.35 18.21
N SER A 483 8.51 -23.74 17.36
CA SER A 483 9.14 -22.46 17.68
C SER A 483 8.12 -21.33 17.94
N THR A 484 6.96 -21.36 17.28
CA THR A 484 5.89 -20.37 17.48
C THR A 484 5.19 -20.58 18.82
N GLN A 485 4.86 -21.82 19.17
CA GLN A 485 4.24 -22.16 20.45
C GLN A 485 5.14 -21.82 21.64
N ARG A 486 6.45 -22.05 21.52
CA ARG A 486 7.45 -21.73 22.56
C ARG A 486 7.63 -20.22 22.75
N LEU A 487 7.70 -19.48 21.64
CA LEU A 487 7.74 -18.02 21.67
C LEU A 487 6.48 -17.45 22.31
N ALA A 488 5.30 -17.95 21.92
CA ALA A 488 4.03 -17.52 22.48
C ALA A 488 3.90 -17.83 23.97
N SER A 489 4.40 -18.98 24.42
CA SER A 489 4.44 -19.33 25.84
C SER A 489 5.28 -18.32 26.64
N SER A 490 6.43 -17.92 26.09
CA SER A 490 7.34 -16.96 26.72
C SER A 490 6.75 -15.55 26.77
N LEU A 491 6.17 -15.08 25.66
CA LEU A 491 5.53 -13.76 25.57
C LEU A 491 4.24 -13.69 26.41
N LEU A 492 3.45 -14.75 26.46
CA LEU A 492 2.26 -14.82 27.31
C LEU A 492 2.61 -14.67 28.79
N ARG A 493 3.68 -15.31 29.27
CA ARG A 493 4.15 -15.15 30.65
C ARG A 493 4.50 -13.69 30.96
N ALA A 494 5.18 -13.01 30.04
CA ALA A 494 5.50 -11.59 30.18
C ALA A 494 4.23 -10.71 30.21
N LEU A 495 3.24 -11.00 29.36
CA LEU A 495 1.95 -10.30 29.33
C LEU A 495 1.14 -10.52 30.62
N ILE A 496 1.11 -11.74 31.16
CA ILE A 496 0.46 -12.06 32.44
C ILE A 496 1.12 -11.26 33.58
N SER A 497 2.46 -11.22 33.61
CA SER A 497 3.20 -10.43 34.61
C SER A 497 2.85 -8.95 34.52
N ARG A 498 2.81 -8.38 33.32
CA ARG A 498 2.39 -6.99 33.10
C ARG A 498 0.95 -6.74 33.53
N ALA A 499 0.01 -7.61 33.17
CA ALA A 499 -1.39 -7.49 33.57
C ALA A 499 -1.53 -7.44 35.10
N ALA A 500 -0.78 -8.28 35.82
CA ALA A 500 -0.74 -8.29 37.28
C ALA A 500 -0.19 -6.97 37.88
N THR A 501 0.77 -6.31 37.22
CA THR A 501 1.27 -4.99 37.67
C THR A 501 0.26 -3.86 37.45
N LYS A 502 -0.60 -3.95 36.42
CA LYS A 502 -1.59 -2.92 36.10
C LYS A 502 -2.88 -3.03 36.92
N SER A 503 -3.31 -4.24 37.27
CA SER A 503 -4.55 -4.44 38.01
C SER A 503 -4.45 -5.58 39.02
N PRO A 504 -4.85 -5.37 40.30
CA PRO A 504 -4.89 -6.41 41.32
C PRO A 504 -5.78 -7.59 40.92
N ALA A 505 -6.76 -7.38 40.04
CA ALA A 505 -7.64 -8.42 39.54
C ALA A 505 -6.90 -9.55 38.80
N PHE A 506 -5.68 -9.32 38.32
CA PHE A 506 -4.86 -10.34 37.64
C PHE A 506 -3.75 -10.94 38.51
N SER A 507 -3.65 -10.54 39.77
CA SER A 507 -2.63 -11.02 40.70
C SER A 507 -2.62 -12.55 40.85
N PHE A 508 -3.81 -13.18 40.80
CA PHE A 508 -3.96 -14.64 40.88
C PHE A 508 -3.37 -15.38 39.67
N LEU A 509 -3.31 -14.75 38.49
CA LEU A 509 -2.70 -15.33 37.27
C LEU A 509 -1.16 -15.33 37.36
N SER A 510 -0.57 -14.39 38.11
CA SER A 510 0.88 -14.37 38.33
C SER A 510 1.36 -15.56 39.18
N VAL A 511 0.53 -16.04 40.10
CA VAL A 511 0.85 -17.19 40.97
C VAL A 511 0.89 -18.51 40.19
N ALA A 512 0.09 -18.63 39.12
CA ALA A 512 0.07 -19.81 38.25
C ALA A 512 1.20 -19.82 37.20
N SER A 513 1.80 -18.67 36.89
CA SER A 513 2.93 -18.53 35.96
C SER A 513 4.29 -18.45 36.65
N ALA A 514 4.31 -18.27 37.98
CA ALA A 514 5.50 -18.30 38.82
C ALA A 514 5.99 -19.74 39.09
N SER A 515 6.21 -20.53 38.04
CA SER A 515 7.25 -21.56 38.15
C SER A 515 8.57 -20.79 38.16
N HIS A 516 9.23 -20.73 39.32
CA HIS A 516 10.64 -20.34 39.41
C HIS A 516 11.46 -21.28 38.51
N GLU A 517 11.59 -20.96 37.23
CA GLU A 517 12.65 -21.54 36.41
C GLU A 517 13.95 -21.03 37.04
N THR A 518 14.61 -21.90 37.79
CA THR A 518 16.01 -21.69 38.17
C THR A 518 16.79 -21.50 36.89
N LEU A 519 17.19 -20.26 36.60
CA LEU A 519 18.02 -19.91 35.44
C LEU A 519 19.21 -20.87 35.36
N HIS A 520 19.33 -21.56 34.23
CA HIS A 520 20.42 -22.53 34.02
C HIS A 520 21.77 -21.82 34.12
N ARG A 521 22.68 -22.40 34.91
CA ARG A 521 24.05 -21.94 35.00
C ARG A 521 24.90 -22.82 34.10
N PHE A 522 25.30 -22.27 32.96
CA PHE A 522 26.09 -22.98 31.96
C PHE A 522 27.48 -23.29 32.49
N SER A 523 27.97 -24.51 32.26
CA SER A 523 29.41 -24.75 32.28
C SER A 523 30.08 -24.01 31.11
N VAL A 524 31.40 -23.82 31.18
CA VAL A 524 32.17 -23.19 30.09
C VAL A 524 31.95 -23.90 28.75
N ILE A 525 31.88 -25.23 28.75
CA ILE A 525 31.70 -26.04 27.55
C ILE A 525 30.27 -25.90 27.01
N GLU A 526 29.27 -25.91 27.89
CA GLU A 526 27.88 -25.72 27.49
C GLU A 526 27.65 -24.34 26.90
N LEU A 527 28.22 -23.30 27.50
CA LEU A 527 28.10 -21.94 26.99
C LEU A 527 28.84 -21.78 25.66
N ALA A 528 30.03 -22.37 25.50
CA ALA A 528 30.73 -22.37 24.23
C ALA A 528 29.89 -23.06 23.13
N ALA A 529 29.29 -24.22 23.44
CA ALA A 529 28.39 -24.92 22.53
C ALA A 529 27.14 -24.08 22.20
N PHE A 530 26.57 -23.38 23.17
CA PHE A 530 25.44 -22.47 22.96
C PHE A 530 25.80 -21.32 22.02
N VAL A 531 26.98 -20.71 22.22
CA VAL A 531 27.50 -19.65 21.36
C VAL A 531 27.82 -20.17 19.95
N ASP A 532 28.31 -21.40 19.81
CA ASP A 532 28.57 -22.02 18.51
C ASP A 532 27.28 -22.33 17.73
N LEU A 533 26.18 -22.63 18.43
CA LEU A 533 24.87 -22.87 17.84
C LEU A 533 24.13 -21.58 17.41
N THR A 534 24.64 -20.41 17.79
CA THR A 534 24.00 -19.11 17.54
C THR A 534 24.81 -18.29 16.52
N PRO A 535 24.40 -18.29 15.22
CA PRO A 535 25.24 -17.76 14.13
C PRO A 535 25.65 -16.28 14.28
N TRP A 536 24.81 -15.46 14.91
CA TRP A 536 25.06 -14.03 15.11
C TRP A 536 26.19 -13.75 16.11
N HIS A 537 26.36 -14.56 17.16
CA HIS A 537 27.50 -14.41 18.08
C HIS A 537 28.81 -14.68 17.34
N ARG A 538 28.85 -15.76 16.56
CA ARG A 538 30.03 -16.10 15.76
C ARG A 538 30.37 -15.03 14.72
N PHE A 539 29.36 -14.49 14.04
CA PHE A 539 29.54 -13.35 13.12
C PHE A 539 30.14 -12.14 13.85
N GLY A 540 29.54 -11.75 14.98
CA GLY A 540 30.02 -10.64 15.80
C GLY A 540 31.47 -10.83 16.23
N PHE A 541 31.81 -12.01 16.75
CA PHE A 541 33.18 -12.31 17.19
C PHE A 541 34.21 -12.18 16.06
N ILE A 542 33.90 -12.70 14.87
CA ILE A 542 34.79 -12.61 13.71
C ILE A 542 35.00 -11.14 13.31
N ALA A 543 33.93 -10.36 13.24
CA ALA A 543 33.97 -8.96 12.87
C ALA A 543 34.75 -8.12 13.88
N ALA A 544 34.44 -8.26 15.17
CA ALA A 544 35.14 -7.56 16.25
C ALA A 544 36.62 -7.97 16.31
N ASN A 545 36.95 -9.26 16.24
CA ASN A 545 38.34 -9.71 16.24
C ASN A 545 39.13 -9.13 15.06
N ALA A 546 38.54 -9.09 13.87
CA ALA A 546 39.20 -8.50 12.70
C ALA A 546 39.50 -7.01 12.90
N ALA A 547 38.54 -6.25 13.44
CA ALA A 547 38.71 -4.83 13.73
C ALA A 547 39.75 -4.58 14.83
N ILE A 548 39.66 -5.32 15.95
CA ILE A 548 40.60 -5.21 17.07
C ILE A 548 42.02 -5.47 16.59
N LEU A 549 42.24 -6.57 15.86
CA LEU A 549 43.57 -6.93 15.32
C LEU A 549 44.13 -5.90 14.35
N ASP A 550 43.27 -5.12 13.68
CA ASP A 550 43.71 -4.05 12.80
C ASP A 550 44.13 -2.81 13.60
N ALA A 551 43.32 -2.41 14.58
CA ALA A 551 43.52 -1.21 15.38
C ALA A 551 44.70 -1.30 16.35
N VAL A 552 45.01 -2.49 16.85
CA VAL A 552 46.07 -2.68 17.85
C VAL A 552 47.44 -2.97 17.25
N LYS A 553 47.59 -2.86 15.92
CA LYS A 553 48.88 -3.07 15.25
C LYS A 553 49.94 -2.08 15.75
N GLY A 554 51.09 -2.61 16.15
CA GLY A 554 52.24 -1.81 16.59
C GLY A 554 52.22 -1.39 18.06
N TYR A 555 51.12 -1.65 18.78
CA TYR A 555 51.07 -1.46 20.23
C TYR A 555 51.80 -2.61 20.94
N SER A 556 52.51 -2.30 22.03
CA SER A 556 53.24 -3.29 22.85
C SER A 556 52.38 -3.88 23.96
N SER A 557 51.28 -3.20 24.32
CA SER A 557 50.26 -3.68 25.25
C SER A 557 48.88 -3.40 24.65
N VAL A 558 47.94 -4.32 24.87
CA VAL A 558 46.54 -4.19 24.45
C VAL A 558 45.67 -4.46 25.66
N HIS A 559 44.95 -3.44 26.10
CA HIS A 559 43.98 -3.52 27.18
C HIS A 559 42.57 -3.62 26.60
N ILE A 560 41.95 -4.79 26.73
CA ILE A 560 40.57 -5.03 26.33
C ILE A 560 39.67 -4.94 27.56
N VAL A 561 38.70 -4.05 27.53
CA VAL A 561 37.57 -4.02 28.46
C VAL A 561 36.43 -4.78 27.80
N ASP A 562 36.24 -6.03 28.19
CA ASP A 562 35.17 -6.89 27.68
C ASP A 562 33.91 -6.71 28.52
N LEU A 563 32.91 -6.08 27.91
CA LEU A 563 31.60 -5.90 28.52
C LEU A 563 30.65 -7.06 28.14
N SER A 564 31.07 -7.99 27.27
CA SER A 564 30.18 -8.96 26.62
C SER A 564 29.33 -9.80 27.58
N LEU A 565 28.08 -10.05 27.18
CA LEU A 565 27.20 -11.01 27.89
C LEU A 565 27.58 -12.47 27.62
N THR A 566 28.50 -12.71 26.70
CA THR A 566 28.98 -14.04 26.33
C THR A 566 30.09 -14.57 27.22
N HIS A 567 30.37 -13.93 28.37
CA HIS A 567 31.37 -14.38 29.33
C HIS A 567 32.75 -14.66 28.70
N CYS A 568 33.27 -13.72 27.91
CA CYS A 568 34.58 -13.80 27.25
C CYS A 568 34.77 -14.93 26.22
N MET A 569 33.70 -15.56 25.71
CA MET A 569 33.82 -16.64 24.71
C MET A 569 34.46 -16.18 23.39
N GLN A 570 34.48 -14.88 23.10
CA GLN A 570 35.24 -14.31 21.99
C GLN A 570 36.76 -14.42 22.18
N ILE A 571 37.25 -14.28 23.42
CA ILE A 571 38.66 -14.05 23.74
C ILE A 571 39.58 -15.20 23.28
N PRO A 572 39.26 -16.49 23.45
CA PRO A 572 40.10 -17.58 22.93
C PRO A 572 40.37 -17.47 21.41
N THR A 573 39.35 -17.13 20.62
CA THR A 573 39.50 -16.97 19.17
C THR A 573 40.31 -15.72 18.79
N LEU A 574 40.25 -14.68 19.62
CA LEU A 574 41.08 -13.49 19.47
C LEU A 574 42.55 -13.81 19.76
N ILE A 575 42.83 -14.52 20.85
CA ILE A 575 44.18 -15.00 21.22
C ILE A 575 44.78 -15.83 20.08
N ASP A 576 44.04 -16.81 19.55
CA ASP A 576 44.49 -17.63 18.42
C ASP A 576 44.79 -16.78 17.17
N SER A 577 43.96 -15.77 16.92
CA SER A 577 44.13 -14.85 15.79
C SER A 577 45.32 -13.90 15.99
N MET A 578 45.57 -13.43 17.22
CA MET A 578 46.75 -12.62 17.58
C MET A 578 48.02 -13.44 17.37
N ALA A 579 48.06 -14.64 17.94
CA ALA A 579 49.17 -15.58 17.79
C ALA A 579 49.45 -15.87 16.31
N THR A 580 48.43 -16.15 15.50
CA THR A 580 48.64 -16.52 14.09
C THR A 580 48.99 -15.33 13.20
N LYS A 581 48.22 -14.23 13.27
CA LYS A 581 48.33 -13.12 12.30
C LYS A 581 49.47 -12.17 12.60
N LEU A 582 49.82 -11.94 13.88
CA LEU A 582 50.92 -11.04 14.24
C LEU A 582 52.28 -11.72 14.06
N ILE A 583 52.38 -13.02 14.36
CA ILE A 583 53.59 -13.83 14.07
C ILE A 583 53.87 -13.87 12.57
N ASN A 584 52.85 -14.13 11.74
CA ASN A 584 53.02 -14.17 10.28
C ASN A 584 53.44 -12.81 9.67
N LYS A 585 53.32 -11.72 10.43
CA LYS A 585 53.76 -10.38 10.04
C LYS A 585 55.06 -9.94 10.71
N GLU A 586 55.78 -10.88 11.34
CA GLU A 586 57.04 -10.65 12.08
C GLU A 586 56.92 -9.56 13.17
N GLN A 587 55.74 -9.43 13.79
CA GLN A 587 55.52 -8.51 14.91
C GLN A 587 55.62 -9.25 16.24
N SER A 588 56.21 -8.61 17.26
CA SER A 588 56.18 -9.11 18.63
C SER A 588 54.75 -9.14 19.16
N LEU A 589 54.35 -10.25 19.79
CA LEU A 589 53.03 -10.35 20.42
C LEU A 589 52.92 -9.36 21.58
N PRO A 590 51.86 -8.53 21.64
CA PRO A 590 51.67 -7.59 22.74
C PRO A 590 51.26 -8.30 24.02
N LEU A 591 51.49 -7.65 25.17
CA LEU A 591 50.84 -8.01 26.43
C LEU A 591 49.33 -7.79 26.28
N LEU A 592 48.51 -8.80 26.59
CA LEU A 592 47.05 -8.70 26.56
C LEU A 592 46.51 -8.51 27.99
N LYS A 593 46.03 -7.31 28.33
CA LYS A 593 45.28 -7.09 29.57
C LYS A 593 43.79 -7.21 29.30
N LEU A 594 43.10 -8.13 29.97
CA LEU A 594 41.66 -8.28 29.87
C LEU A 594 41.00 -7.81 31.15
N THR A 595 40.09 -6.85 31.04
CA THR A 595 39.21 -6.40 32.12
C THR A 595 37.79 -6.80 31.82
N VAL A 596 37.16 -7.52 32.74
CA VAL A 596 35.76 -7.93 32.63
C VAL A 596 34.91 -7.20 33.66
N VAL A 597 33.67 -6.92 33.30
CA VAL A 597 32.72 -6.28 34.22
C VAL A 597 31.74 -7.28 34.80
N LEU A 598 31.63 -7.29 36.12
CA LEU A 598 30.67 -8.11 36.85
C LEU A 598 29.60 -7.22 37.49
N SER A 599 28.34 -7.51 37.17
CA SER A 599 27.17 -6.93 37.83
C SER A 599 26.69 -7.87 38.94
N GLU A 600 26.10 -7.33 40.00
CA GLU A 600 25.47 -8.12 41.08
C GLU A 600 24.32 -9.00 40.57
N SER A 601 23.63 -8.53 39.53
CA SER A 601 22.55 -9.24 38.85
C SER A 601 22.80 -9.25 37.34
N PRO A 602 23.70 -10.11 36.84
CA PRO A 602 23.98 -10.17 35.41
C PRO A 602 22.78 -10.75 34.66
N PRO A 603 22.45 -10.24 33.46
CA PRO A 603 21.44 -10.86 32.62
C PRO A 603 21.91 -12.25 32.14
N PRO A 604 20.99 -13.15 31.76
CA PRO A 604 21.34 -14.43 31.17
C PRO A 604 22.11 -14.27 29.84
N PRO A 605 22.90 -15.27 29.42
CA PRO A 605 23.15 -16.55 30.09
C PRO A 605 23.93 -16.38 31.41
N LEU A 606 23.84 -17.35 32.32
CA LEU A 606 24.60 -17.33 33.58
C LEU A 606 25.72 -18.36 33.52
N LEU A 607 26.93 -17.98 33.96
CA LEU A 607 28.06 -18.91 34.06
C LEU A 607 28.07 -19.63 35.43
N GLY A 608 28.38 -20.92 35.40
CA GLY A 608 28.46 -21.80 36.58
C GLY A 608 29.78 -21.75 37.35
N ILE A 609 30.82 -21.14 36.79
CA ILE A 609 32.12 -20.94 37.45
C ILE A 609 32.31 -19.48 37.85
N SER A 610 33.23 -19.22 38.79
CA SER A 610 33.60 -17.85 39.14
C SER A 610 34.43 -17.20 38.02
N TYR A 611 34.42 -15.87 37.95
CA TYR A 611 35.21 -15.14 36.94
C TYR A 611 36.72 -15.24 37.24
N GLU A 612 37.12 -15.48 38.48
CA GLU A 612 38.51 -15.77 38.84
C GLU A 612 38.95 -17.11 38.24
N GLU A 613 38.11 -18.16 38.32
CA GLU A 613 38.41 -19.43 37.68
C GLU A 613 38.44 -19.30 36.14
N LEU A 614 37.51 -18.54 35.56
CA LEU A 614 37.49 -18.24 34.12
C LEU A 614 38.78 -17.53 33.69
N GLY A 615 39.19 -16.50 34.44
CA GLY A 615 40.42 -15.75 34.20
C GLY A 615 41.66 -16.65 34.21
N LEU A 616 41.78 -17.54 35.21
CA LEU A 616 42.89 -18.52 35.28
C LEU A 616 42.91 -19.43 34.04
N LYS A 617 41.75 -19.89 33.57
CA LYS A 617 41.65 -20.72 32.36
C LYS A 617 42.06 -19.95 31.10
N LEU A 618 41.64 -18.70 30.96
CA LEU A 618 42.01 -17.85 29.82
C LEU A 618 43.50 -17.52 29.82
N VAL A 619 44.10 -17.19 30.97
CA VAL A 619 45.54 -16.93 31.08
C VAL A 619 46.36 -18.18 30.74
N SER A 620 45.92 -19.35 31.22
CA SER A 620 46.55 -20.65 30.87
C SER A 620 46.45 -20.93 29.37
N PHE A 621 45.29 -20.68 28.76
CA PHE A 621 45.10 -20.83 27.32
C PHE A 621 45.99 -19.87 26.52
N ALA A 622 46.06 -18.59 26.91
CA ALA A 622 46.93 -17.59 26.28
C ALA A 622 48.40 -18.01 26.31
N ALA A 623 48.86 -18.54 27.45
CA ALA A 623 50.22 -19.07 27.58
C ALA A 623 50.50 -20.22 26.60
N THR A 624 49.53 -21.10 26.33
CA THR A 624 49.69 -22.19 25.32
C THR A 624 49.88 -21.66 23.89
N ARG A 625 49.51 -20.41 23.64
CA ARG A 625 49.67 -19.71 22.35
C ARG A 625 50.80 -18.68 22.38
N ASN A 626 51.63 -18.67 23.43
CA ASN A 626 52.71 -17.70 23.66
C ASN A 626 52.23 -16.23 23.74
N VAL A 627 50.99 -15.99 24.15
CA VAL A 627 50.45 -14.65 24.41
C VAL A 627 50.50 -14.39 25.92
N ALA A 628 51.27 -13.39 26.34
CA ALA A 628 51.27 -12.95 27.74
C ALA A 628 49.94 -12.25 28.05
N MET A 629 49.28 -12.66 29.14
CA MET A 629 47.94 -12.17 29.47
C MET A 629 47.79 -11.83 30.95
N GLU A 630 47.17 -10.70 31.24
CA GLU A 630 46.69 -10.28 32.56
C GLU A 630 45.16 -10.27 32.57
N PHE A 631 44.54 -10.63 33.70
CA PHE A 631 43.09 -10.67 33.86
C PHE A 631 42.65 -9.91 35.11
N ARG A 632 41.69 -9.01 34.95
CA ARG A 632 41.14 -8.16 36.01
C ARG A 632 39.62 -8.18 35.98
N ILE A 633 39.00 -8.16 37.16
CA ILE A 633 37.55 -8.07 37.34
C ILE A 633 37.23 -6.69 37.93
N ILE A 634 36.22 -6.02 37.38
CA ILE A 634 35.67 -4.77 37.92
C ILE A 634 34.19 -4.99 38.22
N TYR A 635 33.77 -4.64 39.43
CA TYR A 635 32.36 -4.67 39.82
C TYR A 635 31.69 -3.34 39.43
N SER A 636 30.63 -3.42 38.62
CA SER A 636 29.86 -2.24 38.20
C SER A 636 28.43 -2.63 37.83
N SER A 637 27.46 -1.75 38.07
CA SER A 637 26.07 -2.01 37.72
C SER A 637 25.68 -1.40 36.37
N TYR A 638 24.88 -2.14 35.59
CA TYR A 638 24.25 -1.58 34.38
C TYR A 638 23.26 -0.46 34.71
N SER A 639 22.61 -0.53 35.89
CA SER A 639 21.63 0.48 36.34
C SER A 639 22.25 1.82 36.69
N ASP A 640 23.55 1.85 37.02
CA ASP A 640 24.31 3.08 37.28
C ASP A 640 25.06 3.59 36.02
N GLY A 641 24.81 2.98 34.86
CA GLY A 641 25.48 3.33 33.61
C GLY A 641 26.96 2.96 33.56
N LEU A 642 27.39 1.97 34.35
CA LEU A 642 28.77 1.51 34.44
C LEU A 642 29.74 2.58 35.00
N SER A 643 29.26 3.41 35.92
CA SER A 643 30.02 4.51 36.50
C SER A 643 31.28 4.06 37.25
N SER A 644 31.21 2.98 38.03
CA SER A 644 32.36 2.39 38.74
C SER A 644 33.44 1.89 37.77
N LEU A 645 33.05 1.31 36.63
CA LEU A 645 33.99 0.95 35.57
C LEU A 645 34.76 2.17 35.07
N ILE A 646 34.04 3.23 34.70
CA ILE A 646 34.64 4.45 34.17
C ILE A 646 35.61 5.06 35.19
N GLU A 647 35.21 5.13 36.47
CA GLU A 647 36.05 5.67 37.54
C GLU A 647 37.34 4.84 37.70
N GLN A 648 37.24 3.51 37.74
CA GLN A 648 38.40 2.66 37.88
C GLN A 648 39.35 2.69 36.69
N LEU A 649 38.81 2.80 35.45
CA LEU A 649 39.64 2.98 34.26
C LEU A 649 40.34 4.35 34.25
N ARG A 650 39.70 5.41 34.79
CA ARG A 650 40.35 6.73 34.95
C ARG A 650 41.48 6.71 35.97
N LEU A 651 41.37 5.87 37.00
CA LEU A 651 42.40 5.72 38.05
C LEU A 651 43.60 4.89 37.61
N ASP A 652 43.50 4.15 36.50
CA ASP A 652 44.55 3.29 35.96
C ASP A 652 45.01 3.80 34.57
N PRO A 653 45.89 4.82 34.52
CA PRO A 653 46.29 5.43 33.26
C PRO A 653 47.04 4.44 32.36
N LEU A 654 46.73 4.48 31.06
CA LEU A 654 47.35 3.63 30.04
C LEU A 654 48.87 3.76 30.04
N ALA A 655 49.56 2.62 29.96
CA ALA A 655 51.00 2.58 29.82
C ALA A 655 51.46 3.19 28.48
N CYS A 656 52.75 3.52 28.38
CA CYS A 656 53.32 3.99 27.12
C CYS A 656 53.17 2.92 26.03
N ASN A 657 52.59 3.29 24.88
CA ASN A 657 52.29 2.39 23.76
C ASN A 657 51.32 1.24 24.12
N GLU A 658 50.31 1.54 24.94
CA GLU A 658 49.17 0.68 25.23
C GLU A 658 47.91 1.11 24.45
N ALA A 659 47.26 0.16 23.79
CA ALA A 659 45.97 0.36 23.13
C ALA A 659 44.82 0.01 24.08
N LEU A 660 43.84 0.90 24.22
CA LEU A 660 42.60 0.63 24.95
C LEU A 660 41.49 0.24 23.96
N VAL A 661 40.93 -0.95 24.15
CA VAL A 661 39.84 -1.48 23.35
C VAL A 661 38.65 -1.71 24.26
N VAL A 662 37.49 -1.14 23.93
CA VAL A 662 36.24 -1.43 24.63
C VAL A 662 35.39 -2.34 23.76
N ASN A 663 35.14 -3.56 24.22
CA ASN A 663 34.39 -4.57 23.48
C ASN A 663 32.94 -4.64 23.96
N CYS A 664 32.04 -4.08 23.16
CA CYS A 664 30.60 -4.04 23.41
C CYS A 664 29.85 -5.11 22.60
N HIS A 665 29.64 -6.32 23.14
CA HIS A 665 28.83 -7.38 22.53
C HIS A 665 27.51 -7.62 23.27
N MET A 666 26.40 -7.14 22.70
CA MET A 666 25.02 -7.37 23.12
C MET A 666 24.69 -6.88 24.54
N MET A 667 25.26 -5.76 25.02
CA MET A 667 24.99 -5.27 26.39
C MET A 667 24.43 -3.85 26.51
N LEU A 668 24.67 -2.97 25.54
CA LEU A 668 24.31 -1.54 25.67
C LEU A 668 22.81 -1.34 25.82
N HIS A 669 21.99 -2.26 25.33
CA HIS A 669 20.55 -2.23 25.53
C HIS A 669 20.12 -2.43 27.00
N TYR A 670 20.98 -2.96 27.89
CA TYR A 670 20.74 -3.03 29.34
C TYR A 670 21.06 -1.73 30.08
N ILE A 671 21.74 -0.77 29.44
CA ILE A 671 21.93 0.57 29.98
C ILE A 671 20.70 1.41 29.61
N SER A 672 20.11 2.07 30.61
CA SER A 672 18.90 2.89 30.43
C SER A 672 19.05 3.92 29.31
N HIS A 673 18.05 4.00 28.44
CA HIS A 673 18.00 5.00 27.37
C HIS A 673 17.66 6.40 27.90
N GLU A 674 16.77 6.47 28.90
CA GLU A 674 16.29 7.72 29.48
C GLU A 674 16.93 7.98 30.85
N ALA A 675 17.32 9.24 31.08
CA ALA A 675 17.70 9.71 32.39
C ALA A 675 16.42 9.89 33.22
N LEU A 676 16.17 8.99 34.17
CA LEU A 676 15.03 9.06 35.10
C LEU A 676 15.05 10.33 36.00
N SER A 677 16.15 11.09 35.99
CA SER A 677 16.36 12.39 36.63
C SER A 677 17.56 13.13 36.00
N TYR A 678 17.76 14.42 36.29
CA TYR A 678 18.94 15.20 35.85
C TYR A 678 20.29 14.60 36.26
N SER A 679 20.29 13.70 37.25
CA SER A 679 21.47 12.98 37.77
C SER A 679 21.47 11.49 37.44
N SER A 680 20.50 11.00 36.66
CA SER A 680 20.42 9.58 36.30
C SER A 680 21.28 9.28 35.07
N PRO A 681 22.17 8.27 35.13
CA PRO A 681 23.05 7.94 34.04
C PRO A 681 22.26 7.36 32.86
N SER A 682 22.45 7.94 31.68
CA SER A 682 21.87 7.46 30.42
C SER A 682 22.94 6.77 29.56
N ARG A 683 22.51 5.93 28.62
CA ARG A 683 23.40 5.34 27.59
C ARG A 683 24.25 6.40 26.89
N SER A 684 23.68 7.59 26.66
CA SER A 684 24.41 8.73 26.09
C SER A 684 25.49 9.30 27.01
N LEU A 685 25.27 9.30 28.33
CA LEU A 685 26.31 9.66 29.30
C LEU A 685 27.43 8.63 29.30
N PHE A 686 27.12 7.33 29.34
CA PHE A 686 28.12 6.27 29.27
C PHE A 686 29.00 6.40 28.01
N LEU A 687 28.40 6.56 26.83
CA LEU A 687 29.15 6.74 25.58
C LEU A 687 29.98 8.03 25.56
N LYS A 688 29.53 9.08 26.26
CA LYS A 688 30.31 10.31 26.43
C LYS A 688 31.52 10.06 27.33
N GLU A 689 31.33 9.43 28.48
CA GLU A 689 32.43 9.13 29.39
C GLU A 689 33.42 8.13 28.80
N LEU A 690 32.94 7.16 28.02
CA LEU A 690 33.77 6.22 27.29
C LEU A 690 34.65 6.92 26.26
N ARG A 691 34.13 7.94 25.59
CA ARG A 691 34.90 8.80 24.68
C ARG A 691 35.98 9.57 25.43
N ASP A 692 35.70 10.03 26.65
CA ASP A 692 36.65 10.77 27.48
C ASP A 692 37.83 9.90 27.95
N LEU A 693 37.66 8.57 27.97
CA LEU A 693 38.76 7.61 28.17
C LEU A 693 39.69 7.50 26.95
N ASN A 694 39.31 8.08 25.81
CA ASN A 694 40.04 8.08 24.54
C ASN A 694 40.49 6.67 24.09
N PRO A 695 39.55 5.69 23.98
CA PRO A 695 39.88 4.34 23.56
C PRO A 695 40.40 4.34 22.11
N THR A 696 41.36 3.47 21.84
CA THR A 696 41.87 3.20 20.49
C THR A 696 40.78 2.62 19.60
N MET A 697 39.92 1.79 20.16
CA MET A 697 38.79 1.20 19.44
C MET A 697 37.63 0.89 20.37
N VAL A 698 36.41 1.04 19.84
CA VAL A 698 35.19 0.50 20.44
C VAL A 698 34.55 -0.42 19.41
N THR A 699 34.37 -1.69 19.76
CA THR A 699 33.57 -2.62 18.95
C THR A 699 32.15 -2.63 19.50
N LEU A 700 31.15 -2.50 18.62
CA LEU A 700 29.74 -2.53 19.00
C LEU A 700 29.01 -3.57 18.15
N ILE A 701 28.47 -4.58 18.81
CA ILE A 701 27.61 -5.61 18.24
C ILE A 701 26.33 -5.59 19.07
N GLU A 702 25.20 -5.32 18.44
CA GLU A 702 23.91 -5.19 19.10
C GLU A 702 22.78 -5.78 18.26
N GLU A 703 21.64 -5.99 18.91
CA GLU A 703 20.39 -6.33 18.24
C GLU A 703 19.87 -5.14 17.45
N ASP A 704 19.51 -5.37 16.18
CA ASP A 704 18.84 -4.38 15.35
C ASP A 704 17.32 -4.42 15.62
N ALA A 705 16.93 -3.93 16.80
CA ALA A 705 15.55 -3.89 17.25
C ALA A 705 15.27 -2.65 18.12
N ASP A 706 14.15 -1.96 17.83
CA ASP A 706 13.72 -0.82 18.64
C ASP A 706 12.83 -1.23 19.81
N PHE A 707 13.47 -1.44 20.96
CA PHE A 707 12.78 -1.66 22.25
C PHE A 707 12.59 -0.37 23.07
N THR A 708 12.89 0.81 22.51
CA THR A 708 13.03 2.05 23.28
C THR A 708 11.81 2.95 23.28
N SER A 709 10.81 2.68 22.44
CA SER A 709 9.54 3.43 22.40
C SER A 709 8.95 3.64 23.80
N SER A 710 8.45 4.82 24.14
CA SER A 710 7.73 5.06 25.41
C SER A 710 6.35 4.37 25.44
N ASN A 711 5.76 4.11 24.28
CA ASN A 711 4.52 3.36 24.12
C ASN A 711 4.77 1.84 24.25
N PHE A 712 4.08 1.20 25.18
CA PHE A 712 4.20 -0.24 25.43
C PHE A 712 3.80 -1.10 24.23
N ILE A 713 2.72 -0.76 23.53
CA ILE A 713 2.25 -1.54 22.38
C ILE A 713 3.27 -1.50 21.26
N SER A 714 3.84 -0.34 20.99
CA SER A 714 4.93 -0.22 20.01
C SER A 714 6.14 -1.05 20.42
N ARG A 715 6.58 -0.99 21.69
CA ARG A 715 7.69 -1.85 22.18
C ARG A 715 7.37 -3.34 22.06
N PHE A 716 6.15 -3.74 22.41
CA PHE A 716 5.69 -5.12 22.34
C PHE A 716 5.63 -5.61 20.89
N PHE A 717 5.11 -4.77 19.99
CA PHE A 717 5.05 -5.04 18.55
C PHE A 717 6.44 -5.25 17.97
N PHE A 718 7.37 -4.31 18.15
CA PHE A 718 8.74 -4.45 17.65
C PHE A 718 9.43 -5.69 18.21
N GLY A 719 9.24 -5.97 19.50
CA GLY A 719 9.80 -7.18 20.10
C GLY A 719 9.18 -8.47 19.58
N LEU A 720 7.87 -8.53 19.41
CA LEU A 720 7.20 -9.68 18.81
C LEU A 720 7.76 -9.96 17.42
N TYR A 721 7.86 -8.95 16.55
CA TYR A 721 8.39 -9.11 15.20
C TYR A 721 9.86 -9.54 15.19
N TYR A 722 10.69 -8.95 16.05
CA TYR A 722 12.09 -9.35 16.17
C TYR A 722 12.24 -10.83 16.54
N TYR A 723 11.55 -11.30 17.58
CA TYR A 723 11.65 -12.71 18.00
C TYR A 723 10.97 -13.68 17.04
N VAL A 724 9.93 -13.25 16.32
CA VAL A 724 9.32 -14.04 15.23
C VAL A 724 10.31 -14.24 14.09
N ALA A 725 11.14 -13.25 13.77
CA ALA A 725 12.16 -13.39 12.72
C ALA A 725 13.28 -14.38 13.09
N LEU A 726 13.47 -14.67 14.39
CA LEU A 726 14.48 -15.61 14.90
C LEU A 726 14.01 -17.08 14.96
N ARG A 727 12.76 -17.37 14.56
CA ARG A 727 12.08 -18.66 14.77
C ARG A 727 12.53 -19.83 13.89
#